data_AF-A0A9Q0CV83-F1
#
_entry.id   AF-A0A9Q0CV83-F1
#
_cell.length_a   1.000
_cell.length_b   1.000
_cell.length_c   1.000
_cell.angle_alpha   90.00
_cell.angle_beta   90.00
_cell.angle_gamma   90.00
#
_symmetry.space_group_name_H-M   'P 1'
#
loop_
_entity.id
_entity.type
_entity.pdbx_description
1 polymer ?
#
loop_
_entity_poly.entity_id
_entity_poly.type
_entity_poly.pdbx_seq_one_letter_code
_entity_poly.pdbx_strand_id
1 'polypeptide(L)'
;MEYSKLNPPLNTAHVDHRVPIYRVHMIIYTIAILAAIYHRITSILASSTFVEASVLWSLLISDIILAFMWACVQAFRWRPVRRQEFLERLPDRVTWPSLDVFVCTADPHKEPPVGVVSTALSALAFDYPAEKLSVYVSDDGGADVTLFAFMEGAQFARHWLPFCRQNGIKDRSPEAFFSSGRCCAGGDDQDKLKMMYESMKSRVERALEKGSVSAVLASSETQEDEHIFQQWKDFSRNNHPSVIQVLLESSKDRDVAGHVMPNLIYVSREKRPKSPHHFKAGALNTLVRVSSVLTNAPIILTIDCDMYSTDPTSPHRALCYFLDPAISSDLAYVQFPQRFQGLNKNDIYGGEIKRLFTINSHGFDGICGPNYVGSNTFHARRALFGSSLQCVNANGQDQIGSKIVLEKETEVANCDYEAGTKWGDTIGFRYGSLVEDYYTGYRLHCEGWKSVFCDPPDSAFLGEAPKSLNDVLSQCKRWTVGLYEVGISKYSTITFGVRKASLAAGLCYSHYAFWGFWSIPIAAYAVLPQLALINNKPLFPQPSNPWFYVYAYLFLAAYIQDMADFIAYKGTFRCWWSDQRMWLIRGLTAAPFGTMQFVFKQLNISTQGFNLTSKVMDDEQSKRYDQGLFDFGVDSPFFVTLSIAAIVSLCGFTVGIIRNGMVAEMFLVAFGVANCWPIYGAIFLRNDSGKMPDRVTARAFVVAAFILAIGCVAFNV
;
A
#
# COMPACT_ATOMS: atom_id res chain seq x y z
N MET A 1 3.30 27.03 -32.13
CA MET A 1 4.76 26.77 -32.16
C MET A 1 5.60 27.92 -31.61
N GLU A 2 5.17 29.19 -31.68
CA GLU A 2 5.92 30.31 -31.07
C GLU A 2 5.89 30.36 -29.54
N TYR A 3 4.80 29.91 -28.89
CA TYR A 3 4.69 29.87 -27.42
C TYR A 3 5.67 28.88 -26.75
N SER A 4 6.10 27.82 -27.43
CA SER A 4 7.02 26.82 -26.84
C SER A 4 8.50 27.23 -26.92
N LYS A 5 8.82 28.33 -27.59
CA LYS A 5 10.19 28.89 -27.60
C LYS A 5 10.43 29.87 -26.44
N LEU A 6 9.38 30.47 -25.87
CA LEU A 6 9.51 31.42 -24.76
C LEU A 6 9.58 30.74 -23.39
N ASN A 7 8.90 29.60 -23.18
CA ASN A 7 8.91 28.86 -21.92
C ASN A 7 9.26 27.39 -22.17
N PRO A 8 10.45 26.91 -21.78
CA PRO A 8 10.81 25.50 -21.92
C PRO A 8 9.90 24.63 -21.02
N PRO A 9 9.59 23.38 -21.41
CA PRO A 9 8.69 22.52 -20.64
C PRO A 9 9.33 22.16 -19.29
N LEU A 10 8.50 22.12 -18.24
CA LEU A 10 8.90 21.73 -16.87
C LEU A 10 9.04 20.21 -16.71
N ASN A 11 8.38 19.45 -17.57
CA ASN A 11 8.47 17.98 -17.61
C ASN A 11 8.31 17.47 -19.05
N THR A 12 8.78 16.25 -19.31
CA THR A 12 8.52 15.51 -20.55
C THR A 12 8.01 14.12 -20.27
N ALA A 13 7.33 13.52 -21.25
CA ALA A 13 6.81 12.15 -21.19
C ALA A 13 7.25 11.36 -22.42
N HIS A 14 7.80 10.17 -22.21
CA HIS A 14 8.28 9.27 -23.25
C HIS A 14 7.56 7.93 -23.17
N VAL A 15 7.01 7.47 -24.30
CA VAL A 15 6.36 6.17 -24.41
C VAL A 15 7.43 5.07 -24.44
N ASP A 16 7.20 3.99 -23.69
CA ASP A 16 8.14 2.86 -23.66
C ASP A 16 8.30 2.22 -25.05
N HIS A 17 9.54 1.96 -25.45
CA HIS A 17 9.89 1.37 -26.75
C HIS A 17 9.33 -0.06 -26.93
N ARG A 18 8.92 -0.74 -25.85
CA ARG A 18 8.35 -2.10 -25.87
C ARG A 18 6.87 -2.15 -26.26
N VAL A 19 6.19 -1.00 -26.39
CA VAL A 19 4.75 -0.94 -26.73
C VAL A 19 4.38 -1.77 -27.98
N PRO A 20 5.11 -1.72 -29.11
CA PRO A 20 4.78 -2.55 -30.27
C PRO A 20 4.83 -4.05 -29.96
N ILE A 21 5.82 -4.48 -29.17
CA ILE A 21 5.99 -5.89 -28.76
C ILE A 21 4.80 -6.33 -27.90
N TYR A 22 4.40 -5.50 -26.93
CA TYR A 22 3.24 -5.80 -26.10
C TYR A 22 1.97 -5.97 -26.93
N ARG A 23 1.73 -5.09 -27.91
CA ARG A 23 0.53 -5.14 -28.77
C ARG A 23 0.47 -6.39 -29.64
N VAL A 24 1.60 -6.79 -30.23
CA VAL A 24 1.66 -8.04 -31.01
C VAL A 24 1.43 -9.24 -30.10
N HIS A 25 2.10 -9.28 -28.94
CA HIS A 25 1.92 -10.36 -27.96
C HIS A 25 0.46 -10.47 -27.49
N MET A 26 -0.20 -9.34 -27.20
CA MET A 26 -1.62 -9.30 -26.80
C MET A 26 -2.52 -10.01 -27.82
N ILE A 27 -2.33 -9.76 -29.11
CA ILE A 27 -3.12 -10.39 -30.18
C ILE A 27 -2.90 -11.91 -30.20
N ILE A 28 -1.63 -12.34 -30.24
CA ILE A 28 -1.28 -13.77 -30.32
C ILE A 28 -1.78 -14.51 -29.08
N TYR A 29 -1.59 -13.94 -27.89
CA TYR A 29 -2.00 -14.54 -26.64
C TYR A 29 -3.52 -14.61 -26.51
N THR A 30 -4.26 -13.61 -27.01
CA THR A 30 -5.73 -13.64 -27.06
C THR A 30 -6.24 -14.79 -27.92
N ILE A 31 -5.62 -15.01 -29.09
CA ILE A 31 -5.96 -16.15 -29.97
C ILE A 31 -5.73 -17.48 -29.22
N ALA A 32 -4.62 -17.61 -28.50
CA ALA A 32 -4.31 -18.80 -27.71
C ALA A 32 -5.32 -19.03 -26.56
N ILE A 33 -5.74 -17.96 -25.86
CA ILE A 33 -6.80 -18.04 -24.83
C ILE A 33 -8.09 -18.56 -25.45
N LEU A 34 -8.53 -17.96 -26.56
CA LEU A 34 -9.77 -18.35 -27.23
C LEU A 34 -9.72 -19.81 -27.70
N ALA A 35 -8.57 -20.25 -28.22
CA ALA A 35 -8.34 -21.63 -28.61
C ALA A 35 -8.42 -22.59 -27.41
N ALA A 36 -7.80 -22.24 -26.27
CA ALA A 36 -7.86 -23.05 -25.06
C ALA A 36 -9.28 -23.14 -24.47
N ILE A 37 -10.03 -22.04 -24.48
CA ILE A 37 -11.43 -22.02 -24.05
C ILE A 37 -12.30 -22.86 -24.98
N TYR A 38 -12.12 -22.74 -26.30
CA TYR A 38 -12.82 -23.56 -27.29
C TYR A 38 -12.58 -25.06 -27.04
N HIS A 39 -11.31 -25.45 -26.89
CA HIS A 39 -10.93 -26.83 -26.58
C HIS A 39 -11.56 -27.33 -25.27
N ARG A 40 -11.61 -26.49 -24.23
CA ARG A 40 -12.24 -26.82 -22.96
C ARG A 40 -13.75 -27.06 -23.12
N ILE A 41 -14.44 -26.18 -23.84
CA ILE A 41 -15.88 -26.31 -24.11
C ILE A 41 -16.17 -27.58 -24.90
N THR A 42 -15.41 -27.87 -25.96
CA THR A 42 -15.61 -29.10 -26.74
C THR A 42 -15.34 -30.35 -25.90
N SER A 43 -14.36 -30.31 -25.00
CA SER A 43 -14.06 -31.42 -24.09
C SER A 43 -15.21 -31.65 -23.09
N ILE A 44 -15.83 -30.58 -22.57
CA ILE A 44 -17.01 -30.68 -21.71
C ILE A 44 -18.18 -31.32 -22.47
N LEU A 45 -18.44 -30.90 -23.70
CA LEU A 45 -19.52 -31.45 -24.52
C LEU A 45 -19.29 -32.93 -24.89
N ALA A 46 -18.04 -33.36 -24.96
CA ALA A 46 -17.65 -34.75 -25.22
C ALA A 46 -17.56 -35.61 -23.94
N SER A 47 -17.69 -35.01 -22.74
CA SER A 47 -17.53 -35.73 -21.48
C SER A 47 -18.60 -36.80 -21.29
N SER A 48 -18.18 -37.92 -20.71
CA SER A 48 -19.01 -39.12 -20.58
C SER A 48 -19.62 -39.28 -19.19
N THR A 49 -19.00 -38.68 -18.18
CA THR A 49 -19.45 -38.75 -16.79
C THR A 49 -19.69 -37.38 -16.18
N PHE A 50 -20.58 -37.31 -15.19
CA PHE A 50 -20.85 -36.08 -14.44
C PHE A 50 -19.61 -35.55 -13.72
N VAL A 51 -18.75 -36.43 -13.20
CA VAL A 51 -17.53 -36.02 -12.50
C VAL A 51 -16.51 -35.42 -13.47
N GLU A 52 -16.28 -36.06 -14.62
CA GLU A 52 -15.43 -35.53 -15.68
C GLU A 52 -15.90 -34.14 -16.12
N ALA A 53 -17.21 -34.01 -16.40
CA ALA A 53 -17.82 -32.72 -16.73
C ALA A 53 -17.58 -31.68 -15.62
N SER A 54 -17.77 -32.04 -14.35
CA SER A 54 -17.62 -31.12 -13.20
C SER A 54 -16.19 -30.62 -13.02
N VAL A 55 -15.19 -31.50 -13.22
CA VAL A 55 -13.77 -31.12 -13.19
C VAL A 55 -13.45 -30.18 -14.35
N LEU A 56 -13.91 -30.48 -15.56
CA LEU A 56 -13.70 -29.63 -16.72
C LEU A 56 -14.42 -28.27 -16.59
N TRP A 57 -15.60 -28.21 -15.99
CA TRP A 57 -16.29 -26.97 -15.64
C TRP A 57 -15.49 -26.12 -14.65
N SER A 58 -14.91 -26.76 -13.63
CA SER A 58 -14.05 -26.08 -12.65
C SER A 58 -12.81 -25.46 -13.32
N LEU A 59 -12.21 -26.18 -14.28
CA LEU A 59 -11.12 -25.67 -15.11
C LEU A 59 -11.57 -24.57 -16.08
N LEU A 60 -12.76 -24.67 -16.69
CA LEU A 60 -13.30 -23.62 -17.55
C LEU A 60 -13.55 -22.31 -16.78
N ILE A 61 -14.12 -22.39 -15.58
CA ILE A 61 -14.29 -21.23 -14.69
C ILE A 61 -12.92 -20.61 -14.38
N SER A 62 -11.92 -21.44 -14.08
CA SER A 62 -10.55 -21.01 -13.86
C SER A 62 -9.99 -20.30 -15.10
N ASP A 63 -10.13 -20.89 -16.29
CA ASP A 63 -9.64 -20.34 -17.55
C ASP A 63 -10.31 -18.98 -17.88
N ILE A 64 -11.61 -18.84 -17.63
CA ILE A 64 -12.34 -17.57 -17.81
C ILE A 64 -11.84 -16.49 -16.86
N ILE A 65 -11.61 -16.83 -15.58
CA ILE A 65 -11.08 -15.87 -14.60
C ILE A 65 -9.66 -15.46 -14.96
N LEU A 66 -8.79 -16.43 -15.31
CA LEU A 66 -7.43 -16.15 -15.77
C LEU A 66 -7.44 -15.24 -17.00
N ALA A 67 -8.34 -15.49 -17.97
CA ALA A 67 -8.50 -14.66 -19.16
C ALA A 67 -8.97 -13.23 -18.82
N PHE A 68 -9.97 -13.09 -17.95
CA PHE A 68 -10.46 -11.80 -17.48
C PHE A 68 -9.35 -10.99 -16.79
N MET A 69 -8.64 -11.62 -15.85
CA MET A 69 -7.58 -10.96 -15.11
C MET A 69 -6.39 -10.60 -16.02
N TRP A 70 -6.02 -11.49 -16.95
CA TRP A 70 -4.99 -11.21 -17.97
C TRP A 70 -5.39 -10.01 -18.85
N ALA A 71 -6.65 -9.95 -19.29
CA ALA A 71 -7.17 -8.85 -20.10
C ALA A 71 -7.12 -7.52 -19.34
N CYS A 72 -7.43 -7.52 -18.04
CA CYS A 72 -7.30 -6.32 -17.21
C CYS A 72 -5.86 -5.81 -17.14
N VAL A 73 -4.86 -6.71 -17.03
CA VAL A 73 -3.45 -6.31 -16.99
C VAL A 73 -2.98 -5.71 -18.31
N GLN A 74 -3.54 -6.15 -19.44
CA GLN A 74 -3.16 -5.61 -20.76
C GLN A 74 -3.41 -4.11 -20.90
N ALA A 75 -4.37 -3.55 -20.14
CA ALA A 75 -4.59 -2.11 -20.11
C ALA A 75 -3.32 -1.35 -19.67
N PHE A 76 -2.60 -1.83 -18.64
CA PHE A 76 -1.33 -1.22 -18.21
C PHE A 76 -0.25 -1.30 -19.31
N ARG A 77 -0.24 -2.37 -20.11
CA ARG A 77 0.76 -2.57 -21.18
C ARG A 77 0.43 -1.84 -22.48
N TRP A 78 -0.73 -1.19 -22.56
CA TRP A 78 -1.19 -0.54 -23.79
C TRP A 78 -0.30 0.63 -24.22
N ARG A 79 0.14 1.43 -23.24
CA ARG A 79 0.97 2.62 -23.46
C ARG A 79 1.74 3.02 -22.18
N PRO A 80 2.69 2.22 -21.65
CA PRO A 80 3.51 2.67 -20.53
C PRO A 80 4.29 3.95 -20.87
N VAL A 81 4.34 4.87 -19.91
CA VAL A 81 5.01 6.16 -20.03
C VAL A 81 6.05 6.34 -18.92
N ARG A 82 7.19 6.92 -19.28
CA ARG A 82 8.21 7.43 -18.33
C ARG A 82 8.28 8.94 -18.45
N ARG A 83 8.31 9.61 -17.29
CA ARG A 83 8.40 11.06 -17.23
C ARG A 83 9.77 11.50 -16.74
N GLN A 84 10.13 12.72 -17.09
CA GLN A 84 11.34 13.39 -16.63
C GLN A 84 11.01 14.82 -16.23
N GLU A 85 11.42 15.22 -15.03
CA GLU A 85 11.26 16.57 -14.51
C GLU A 85 12.52 17.42 -14.73
N PHE A 86 12.35 18.73 -14.92
CA PHE A 86 13.42 19.71 -15.10
C PHE A 86 13.35 20.77 -13.98
N LEU A 87 13.92 20.45 -12.82
CA LEU A 87 13.85 21.28 -11.60
C LEU A 87 14.49 22.66 -11.81
N GLU A 88 15.53 22.74 -12.65
CA GLU A 88 16.23 23.97 -12.99
C GLU A 88 15.37 24.99 -13.77
N ARG A 89 14.22 24.56 -14.28
CA ARG A 89 13.28 25.39 -15.03
C ARG A 89 12.11 25.89 -14.19
N LEU A 90 12.03 25.48 -12.92
CA LEU A 90 11.00 25.99 -12.01
C LEU A 90 11.13 27.51 -11.84
N PRO A 91 10.01 28.22 -11.69
CA PRO A 91 10.04 29.65 -11.44
C PRO A 91 10.63 29.95 -10.05
N ASP A 92 10.85 31.23 -9.78
CA ASP A 92 11.37 31.70 -8.49
C ASP A 92 10.53 31.15 -7.31
N ARG A 93 11.21 30.75 -6.23
CA ARG A 93 10.61 30.22 -4.99
C ARG A 93 9.54 31.14 -4.39
N VAL A 94 9.66 32.45 -4.61
CA VAL A 94 8.66 33.45 -4.19
C VAL A 94 7.29 33.18 -4.83
N THR A 95 7.24 32.59 -6.02
CA THR A 95 6.00 32.28 -6.74
C THR A 95 5.42 30.91 -6.39
N TRP A 96 6.15 30.07 -5.66
CA TRP A 96 5.69 28.72 -5.36
C TRP A 96 4.43 28.74 -4.47
N PRO A 97 3.48 27.82 -4.68
CA PRO A 97 2.30 27.69 -3.83
C PRO A 97 2.65 27.26 -2.41
N SER A 98 1.77 27.47 -1.43
CA SER A 98 1.93 26.81 -0.13
C SER A 98 1.73 25.29 -0.24
N LEU A 99 2.34 24.54 0.68
CA LEU A 99 2.29 23.09 0.79
C LEU A 99 1.93 22.69 2.23
N ASP A 100 0.83 21.94 2.37
CA ASP A 100 0.52 21.24 3.62
C ASP A 100 0.91 19.76 3.50
N VAL A 101 1.52 19.20 4.54
CA VAL A 101 1.88 17.77 4.62
C VAL A 101 1.06 17.11 5.72
N PHE A 102 0.37 16.02 5.41
CA PHE A 102 -0.50 15.29 6.33
C PHE A 102 0.14 13.95 6.68
N VAL A 103 0.39 13.75 7.97
CA VAL A 103 0.89 12.50 8.57
C VAL A 103 -0.18 11.95 9.50
N CYS A 104 -0.62 10.71 9.29
CA CYS A 104 -1.65 10.07 10.12
C CYS A 104 -1.06 8.94 10.98
N THR A 105 -1.37 8.93 12.26
CA THR A 105 -1.09 7.84 13.21
C THR A 105 -2.36 7.49 13.98
N ALA A 106 -2.49 6.27 14.48
CA ALA A 106 -3.72 5.79 15.11
C ALA A 106 -3.52 5.01 16.42
N ASP A 107 -2.32 4.51 16.69
CA ASP A 107 -2.05 3.68 17.88
C ASP A 107 -0.57 3.73 18.27
N PRO A 108 -0.18 4.38 19.38
CA PRO A 108 1.22 4.58 19.74
C PRO A 108 1.96 3.28 20.09
N HIS A 109 1.26 2.18 20.40
CA HIS A 109 1.90 0.89 20.64
C HIS A 109 2.18 0.12 19.36
N LYS A 110 1.40 0.36 18.31
CA LYS A 110 1.59 -0.28 17.00
C LYS A 110 2.43 0.56 16.07
N GLU A 111 2.38 1.87 16.23
CA GLU A 111 3.04 2.90 15.44
C GLU A 111 3.83 3.80 16.42
N PRO A 112 5.06 3.40 16.82
CA PRO A 112 5.81 4.08 17.87
C PRO A 112 5.98 5.59 17.62
N PRO A 113 5.65 6.47 18.58
CA PRO A 113 5.64 7.92 18.36
C PRO A 113 6.96 8.51 17.86
N VAL A 114 8.11 7.95 18.28
CA VAL A 114 9.44 8.41 17.84
C VAL A 114 9.63 8.25 16.32
N GLY A 115 9.12 7.15 15.75
CA GLY A 115 9.14 6.94 14.30
C GLY A 115 8.25 7.93 13.56
N VAL A 116 7.05 8.21 14.10
CA VAL A 116 6.12 9.20 13.54
C VAL A 116 6.73 10.61 13.57
N VAL A 117 7.41 10.97 14.67
CA VAL A 117 8.16 12.23 14.78
C VAL A 117 9.26 12.28 13.72
N SER A 118 10.02 11.20 13.53
CA SER A 118 11.09 11.15 12.52
C SER A 118 10.56 11.34 11.09
N THR A 119 9.42 10.73 10.78
CA THR A 119 8.66 10.96 9.54
C THR A 119 8.29 12.43 9.36
N ALA A 120 7.67 13.05 10.37
CA ALA A 120 7.26 14.46 10.30
C ALA A 120 8.46 15.41 10.21
N LEU A 121 9.56 15.14 10.92
CA LEU A 121 10.80 15.91 10.84
C LEU A 121 11.44 15.81 9.45
N SER A 122 11.37 14.66 8.78
CA SER A 122 11.83 14.53 7.40
C SER A 122 11.06 15.43 6.43
N ALA A 123 9.75 15.63 6.68
CA ALA A 123 8.89 16.51 5.89
C ALA A 123 9.09 18.00 6.25
N LEU A 124 9.24 18.35 7.53
CA LEU A 124 9.62 19.70 7.96
C LEU A 124 10.95 20.15 7.34
N ALA A 125 11.80 19.18 7.02
CA ALA A 125 13.09 19.42 6.40
C ALA A 125 13.07 19.39 4.87
N PHE A 126 11.93 19.56 4.18
CA PHE A 126 11.96 19.78 2.73
C PHE A 126 12.74 21.04 2.35
N ASP A 127 13.34 21.05 1.16
CA ASP A 127 13.96 22.26 0.60
C ASP A 127 12.87 23.21 0.06
N TYR A 128 12.02 23.72 0.94
CA TYR A 128 10.88 24.57 0.60
C TYR A 128 10.92 25.87 1.42
N PRO A 129 10.35 27.00 0.95
CA PRO A 129 10.20 28.19 1.78
C PRO A 129 9.44 27.86 3.07
N ALA A 130 10.04 28.16 4.23
CA ALA A 130 9.55 27.72 5.53
C ALA A 130 8.16 28.30 5.84
N GLU A 131 7.93 29.55 5.46
CA GLU A 131 6.66 30.26 5.58
C GLU A 131 5.53 29.70 4.69
N LYS A 132 5.86 28.81 3.74
CA LYS A 132 4.92 28.17 2.82
C LYS A 132 4.73 26.69 3.11
N LEU A 133 5.46 26.12 4.07
CA LEU A 133 5.42 24.72 4.42
C LEU A 133 4.76 24.54 5.79
N SER A 134 3.76 23.67 5.87
CA SER A 134 3.11 23.31 7.13
C SER A 134 2.95 21.80 7.23
N VAL A 135 3.33 21.21 8.35
CA VAL A 135 3.19 19.78 8.61
C VAL A 135 2.10 19.58 9.66
N TYR A 136 1.08 18.81 9.30
CA TYR A 136 -0.04 18.42 10.13
C TYR A 136 0.07 16.96 10.51
N VAL A 137 -0.04 16.68 11.80
CA VAL A 137 -0.04 15.34 12.35
C VAL A 137 -1.43 15.05 12.88
N SER A 138 -2.11 14.07 12.30
CA SER A 138 -3.37 13.57 12.81
C SER A 138 -3.10 12.37 13.73
N ASP A 139 -3.40 12.52 15.02
CA ASP A 139 -3.49 11.40 15.97
C ASP A 139 -4.95 10.93 16.06
N ASP A 140 -5.24 9.81 15.41
CA ASP A 140 -6.55 9.15 15.49
C ASP A 140 -6.71 8.32 16.78
N GLY A 141 -5.63 8.03 17.50
CA GLY A 141 -5.67 7.37 18.80
C GLY A 141 -6.01 8.34 19.93
N GLY A 142 -5.70 9.63 19.75
CA GLY A 142 -5.89 10.68 20.75
C GLY A 142 -5.06 10.44 22.00
N ALA A 143 -3.83 9.94 21.86
CA ALA A 143 -2.98 9.55 22.99
C ALA A 143 -2.09 10.71 23.45
N ASP A 144 -1.98 10.90 24.77
CA ASP A 144 -1.15 11.95 25.39
C ASP A 144 0.33 11.80 24.98
N VAL A 145 0.84 10.57 24.94
CA VAL A 145 2.21 10.26 24.56
C VAL A 145 2.55 10.69 23.13
N THR A 146 1.59 10.67 22.20
CA THR A 146 1.80 11.13 20.82
C THR A 146 2.04 12.64 20.82
N LEU A 147 1.17 13.42 21.48
CA LEU A 147 1.36 14.86 21.61
C LEU A 147 2.69 15.20 22.29
N PHE A 148 3.01 14.50 23.38
CA PHE A 148 4.29 14.68 24.10
C PHE A 148 5.49 14.41 23.20
N ALA A 149 5.46 13.33 22.41
CA ALA A 149 6.54 13.03 21.46
C ALA A 149 6.73 14.14 20.43
N PHE A 150 5.64 14.77 19.97
CA PHE A 150 5.71 15.88 19.03
C PHE A 150 6.16 17.20 19.66
N MET A 151 5.85 17.46 20.94
CA MET A 151 6.42 18.59 21.69
C MET A 151 7.94 18.45 21.82
N GLU A 152 8.40 17.26 22.21
CA GLU A 152 9.83 16.92 22.28
C GLU A 152 10.51 17.00 20.91
N GLY A 153 9.85 16.48 19.87
CA GLY A 153 10.30 16.55 18.48
C GLY A 153 10.41 17.98 17.96
N ALA A 154 9.50 18.88 18.34
CA ALA A 154 9.54 20.31 17.98
C ALA A 154 10.77 21.00 18.58
N GLN A 155 11.13 20.69 19.83
CA GLN A 155 12.35 21.19 20.45
C GLN A 155 13.60 20.68 19.72
N PHE A 156 13.66 19.39 19.40
CA PHE A 156 14.76 18.80 18.64
C PHE A 156 14.87 19.39 17.21
N ALA A 157 13.75 19.68 16.56
CA ALA A 157 13.70 20.27 15.21
C ALA A 157 14.50 21.58 15.10
N ARG A 158 14.50 22.41 16.16
CA ARG A 158 15.26 23.68 16.21
C ARG A 158 16.76 23.50 15.99
N HIS A 159 17.30 22.32 16.29
CA HIS A 159 18.70 21.97 16.08
C HIS A 159 18.88 21.10 14.82
N TRP A 160 17.95 20.18 14.56
CA TRP A 160 18.03 19.23 13.45
C TRP A 160 17.89 19.86 12.07
N LEU A 161 16.92 20.77 11.88
CA LEU A 161 16.65 21.38 10.58
C LEU A 161 17.82 22.24 10.06
N PRO A 162 18.43 23.16 10.84
CA PRO A 162 19.60 23.89 10.38
C PRO A 162 20.80 22.96 10.12
N PHE A 163 21.02 21.95 10.96
CA PHE A 163 22.08 20.97 10.74
C PHE A 163 21.93 20.24 9.40
N CYS A 164 20.71 19.77 9.07
CA CYS A 164 20.42 19.13 7.79
C CYS A 164 20.74 20.05 6.59
N ARG A 165 20.35 21.32 6.69
CA ARG A 165 20.56 22.32 5.63
C ARG A 165 22.04 22.64 5.43
N GLN A 166 22.77 22.90 6.52
CA GLN A 166 24.18 23.30 6.49
C GLN A 166 25.09 22.16 6.00
N ASN A 167 24.77 20.92 6.36
CA ASN A 167 25.58 19.75 5.99
C ASN A 167 25.11 19.04 4.71
N GLY A 168 24.12 19.61 3.99
CA GLY A 168 23.63 19.04 2.74
C GLY A 168 23.05 17.62 2.90
N ILE A 169 22.48 17.31 4.07
CA ILE A 169 21.93 15.98 4.37
C ILE A 169 20.74 15.71 3.44
N LYS A 170 20.78 14.58 2.73
CA LYS A 170 19.68 14.13 1.85
C LYS A 170 18.61 13.38 2.63
N ASP A 171 19.00 12.35 3.36
CA ASP A 171 18.09 11.58 4.22
C ASP A 171 17.90 12.32 5.54
N ARG A 172 16.78 13.03 5.66
CA ARG A 172 16.52 13.96 6.78
C ARG A 172 15.62 13.35 7.86
N SER A 173 15.36 12.04 7.79
CA SER A 173 14.78 11.29 8.91
C SER A 173 15.85 11.08 9.97
N PRO A 174 15.70 11.62 11.20
CA PRO A 174 16.69 11.42 12.27
C PRO A 174 16.92 9.95 12.58
N GLU A 175 15.85 9.15 12.67
CA GLU A 175 15.94 7.72 12.95
C GLU A 175 16.76 6.99 11.89
N ALA A 176 16.48 7.23 10.61
CA ALA A 176 17.24 6.62 9.51
C ALA A 176 18.70 7.11 9.51
N PHE A 177 18.92 8.41 9.71
CA PHE A 177 20.23 9.02 9.74
C PHE A 177 21.12 8.42 10.83
N PHE A 178 20.65 8.41 12.08
CA PHE A 178 21.43 7.93 13.23
C PHE A 178 21.56 6.39 13.27
N SER A 179 20.61 5.64 12.69
CA SER A 179 20.69 4.18 12.60
C SER A 179 21.61 3.68 11.48
N SER A 180 21.81 4.46 10.41
CA SER A 180 22.54 4.03 9.21
C SER A 180 24.05 3.81 9.40
N GLY A 181 24.61 4.09 10.58
CA GLY A 181 26.04 3.96 10.85
C GLY A 181 26.94 4.88 10.01
N ARG A 182 26.36 5.76 9.17
CA ARG A 182 27.08 6.78 8.37
C ARG A 182 27.73 7.87 9.21
N CYS A 183 27.79 7.68 10.53
CA CYS A 183 28.50 8.48 11.53
C CYS A 183 30.03 8.57 11.32
N CYS A 184 30.57 8.16 10.16
CA CYS A 184 32.01 8.08 9.93
C CYS A 184 32.69 9.45 9.70
N ALA A 185 31.95 10.56 9.71
CA ALA A 185 32.48 11.92 9.73
C ALA A 185 32.11 12.61 11.05
N GLY A 186 32.52 12.00 12.17
CA GLY A 186 32.26 12.52 13.51
C GLY A 186 32.81 13.93 13.71
N GLY A 187 31.89 14.85 13.98
CA GLY A 187 32.17 16.18 14.52
C GLY A 187 31.42 16.36 15.84
N ASP A 188 31.94 17.21 16.72
CA ASP A 188 31.38 17.50 18.06
C ASP A 188 29.88 17.85 18.00
N ASP A 189 29.45 18.57 16.96
CA ASP A 189 28.04 18.94 16.76
C ASP A 189 27.13 17.75 16.39
N GLN A 190 27.65 16.77 15.63
CA GLN A 190 26.90 15.56 15.30
C GLN A 190 26.71 14.67 16.52
N ASP A 191 27.74 14.54 17.36
CA ASP A 191 27.67 13.75 18.59
C ASP A 191 26.69 14.39 19.60
N LYS A 192 26.72 15.73 19.74
CA LYS A 192 25.72 16.46 20.52
C LYS A 192 24.30 16.22 20.01
N LEU A 193 24.07 16.33 18.70
CA LEU A 193 22.76 16.07 18.11
C LEU A 193 22.30 14.63 18.32
N LYS A 194 23.20 13.66 18.22
CA LYS A 194 22.89 12.26 18.52
C LYS A 194 22.48 12.10 19.99
N MET A 195 23.22 12.70 20.93
CA MET A 195 22.84 12.67 22.35
C MET A 195 21.48 13.31 22.59
N MET A 196 21.17 14.43 21.94
CA MET A 196 19.84 15.07 22.04
C MET A 196 18.73 14.16 21.50
N TYR A 197 18.94 13.53 20.35
CA TYR A 197 17.98 12.60 19.75
C TYR A 197 17.75 11.37 20.65
N GLU A 198 18.80 10.74 21.16
CA GLU A 198 18.68 9.59 22.06
C GLU A 198 18.01 9.97 23.40
N SER A 199 18.28 11.16 23.92
CA SER A 199 17.61 11.69 25.11
C SER A 199 16.11 11.89 24.87
N MET A 200 15.75 12.52 23.75
CA MET A 200 14.35 12.70 23.31
C MET A 200 13.64 11.34 23.18
N LYS A 201 14.26 10.40 22.45
CA LYS A 201 13.77 9.03 22.25
C LYS A 201 13.52 8.32 23.59
N SER A 202 14.51 8.32 24.48
CA SER A 202 14.40 7.69 25.80
C SER A 202 13.30 8.30 26.68
N ARG A 203 13.07 9.62 26.61
CA ARG A 203 11.96 10.27 27.34
C ARG A 203 10.60 9.82 26.81
N VAL A 204 10.44 9.77 25.49
CA VAL A 204 9.19 9.34 24.84
C VAL A 204 8.91 7.86 25.11
N GLU A 205 9.91 7.00 24.98
CA GLU A 205 9.78 5.56 25.25
C GLU A 205 9.41 5.29 26.72
N ARG A 206 10.04 5.99 27.67
CA ARG A 206 9.65 5.91 29.09
C ARG A 206 8.22 6.37 29.34
N ALA A 207 7.74 7.39 28.64
CA ALA A 207 6.35 7.84 28.75
C ALA A 207 5.39 6.79 28.20
N LEU A 208 5.74 6.16 27.08
CA LEU A 208 4.97 5.07 26.47
C LEU A 208 4.90 3.84 27.38
N GLU A 209 6.02 3.43 27.98
CA GLU A 209 6.10 2.30 28.92
C GLU A 209 5.28 2.53 30.19
N LYS A 210 5.31 3.75 30.73
CA LYS A 210 4.54 4.12 31.92
C LYS A 210 3.04 4.30 31.64
N GLY A 211 2.65 4.49 30.38
CA GLY A 211 1.27 4.75 29.97
C GLY A 211 0.69 6.09 30.47
N SER A 212 1.54 7.02 30.92
CA SER A 212 1.13 8.35 31.36
C SER A 212 2.27 9.36 31.22
N VAL A 213 2.03 10.44 30.48
CA VAL A 213 2.99 11.54 30.33
C VAL A 213 3.15 12.33 31.64
N SER A 214 2.05 12.55 32.38
CA SER A 214 2.09 13.28 33.65
C SER A 214 3.03 12.65 34.68
N ALA A 215 3.14 11.32 34.69
CA ALA A 215 4.07 10.59 35.56
C ALA A 215 5.55 10.78 35.19
N VAL A 216 5.85 11.19 33.95
CA VAL A 216 7.20 11.54 33.50
C VAL A 216 7.48 13.02 33.76
N LEU A 217 6.52 13.89 33.46
CA LEU A 217 6.65 15.33 33.68
C LEU A 217 6.78 15.71 35.16
N ALA A 218 6.07 15.02 36.06
CA ALA A 218 6.19 15.21 37.50
C ALA A 218 7.60 14.91 38.06
N SER A 219 8.44 14.21 37.29
CA SER A 219 9.85 13.93 37.63
C SER A 219 10.85 14.89 36.97
N SER A 220 10.38 15.85 36.18
CA SER A 220 11.19 16.85 35.46
C SER A 220 10.89 18.28 35.96
N GLU A 221 11.85 19.20 35.82
CA GLU A 221 11.75 20.60 36.31
C GLU A 221 10.79 21.49 35.49
N THR A 222 10.18 20.98 34.41
CA THR A 222 9.26 21.70 33.52
C THR A 222 7.80 21.55 33.96
N GLN A 223 7.39 22.33 34.97
CA GLN A 223 5.98 22.41 35.44
C GLN A 223 5.04 23.10 34.44
N GLU A 224 5.57 23.85 33.47
CA GLU A 224 4.76 24.64 32.54
C GLU A 224 3.92 23.78 31.58
N ASP A 225 4.35 22.56 31.21
CA ASP A 225 3.62 21.72 30.25
C ASP A 225 2.56 20.80 30.91
N GLU A 226 2.60 20.63 32.23
CA GLU A 226 1.73 19.66 32.93
C GLU A 226 0.24 19.99 32.76
N HIS A 227 -0.11 21.28 32.69
CA HIS A 227 -1.49 21.74 32.52
C HIS A 227 -2.12 21.27 31.18
N ILE A 228 -1.31 21.13 30.12
CA ILE A 228 -1.77 20.68 28.79
C ILE A 228 -2.32 19.26 28.88
N PHE A 229 -1.69 18.39 29.67
CA PHE A 229 -2.04 16.97 29.77
C PHE A 229 -3.13 16.68 30.80
N GLN A 230 -3.56 17.66 31.61
CA GLN A 230 -4.65 17.45 32.56
C GLN A 230 -5.98 17.08 31.90
N GLN A 231 -6.23 17.56 30.68
CA GLN A 231 -7.44 17.24 29.92
C GLN A 231 -7.53 15.76 29.51
N TRP A 232 -6.40 15.03 29.44
CA TRP A 232 -6.36 13.62 29.02
C TRP A 232 -6.85 12.62 30.07
N LYS A 233 -7.08 13.05 31.33
CA LYS A 233 -7.54 12.16 32.41
C LYS A 233 -8.86 11.46 32.11
N ASP A 234 -9.75 12.12 31.37
CA ASP A 234 -11.08 11.61 31.02
C ASP A 234 -11.18 11.11 29.57
N PHE A 235 -10.06 11.05 28.85
CA PHE A 235 -10.05 10.67 27.44
C PHE A 235 -10.05 9.14 27.30
N SER A 236 -10.75 8.67 26.27
CA SER A 236 -10.61 7.30 25.78
C SER A 236 -10.50 7.34 24.27
N ARG A 237 -9.86 6.34 23.65
CA ARG A 237 -9.65 6.26 22.19
C ARG A 237 -10.91 6.53 21.33
N ASN A 238 -12.10 6.22 21.85
CA ASN A 238 -13.37 6.37 21.12
C ASN A 238 -14.27 7.48 21.68
N ASN A 239 -13.83 8.19 22.72
CA ASN A 239 -14.58 9.28 23.34
C ASN A 239 -13.61 10.33 23.90
N HIS A 240 -13.40 11.41 23.14
CA HIS A 240 -12.61 12.56 23.52
C HIS A 240 -12.99 13.78 22.65
N PRO A 241 -12.85 15.02 23.16
CA PRO A 241 -12.98 16.22 22.33
C PRO A 241 -11.86 16.31 21.29
N SER A 242 -12.02 17.23 20.34
CA SER A 242 -10.92 17.60 19.44
C SER A 242 -9.82 18.32 20.23
N VAL A 243 -8.57 18.09 19.84
CA VAL A 243 -7.41 18.82 20.36
C VAL A 243 -6.54 19.26 19.19
N ILE A 244 -6.30 20.56 19.09
CA ILE A 244 -5.44 21.16 18.07
C ILE A 244 -4.37 21.97 18.79
N GLN A 245 -3.10 21.72 18.46
CA GLN A 245 -1.95 22.40 19.06
C GLN A 245 -0.97 22.81 17.96
N VAL A 246 -0.61 24.10 17.93
CA VAL A 246 0.44 24.63 17.05
C VAL A 246 1.75 24.56 17.82
N LEU A 247 2.60 23.60 17.47
CA LEU A 247 3.86 23.30 18.18
C LEU A 247 5.05 24.11 17.64
N LEU A 248 4.99 24.48 16.37
CA LEU A 248 5.90 25.42 15.73
C LEU A 248 5.08 26.34 14.83
N GLU A 249 5.33 27.64 14.92
CA GLU A 249 4.68 28.65 14.09
C GLU A 249 5.71 29.50 13.34
N SER A 250 5.64 29.52 12.01
CA SER A 250 6.56 30.24 11.13
C SER A 250 6.65 31.74 11.40
N SER A 251 5.58 32.36 11.89
CA SER A 251 5.60 33.78 12.23
C SER A 251 6.43 34.07 13.50
N LYS A 252 6.51 33.11 14.45
CA LYS A 252 7.10 33.30 15.79
C LYS A 252 8.41 32.54 16.00
N ASP A 253 8.44 31.27 15.65
CA ASP A 253 9.54 30.37 15.96
C ASP A 253 10.72 30.56 15.00
N ARG A 254 11.92 30.47 15.57
CA ARG A 254 13.19 30.51 14.85
C ARG A 254 14.06 29.34 15.30
N ASP A 255 14.87 28.83 14.37
CA ASP A 255 15.87 27.81 14.68
C ASP A 255 17.08 28.43 15.39
N VAL A 256 18.02 27.58 15.84
CA VAL A 256 19.23 28.06 16.54
C VAL A 256 20.17 28.91 15.66
N ALA A 257 19.96 28.90 14.34
CA ALA A 257 20.68 29.75 13.39
C ALA A 257 19.89 31.04 13.06
N GLY A 258 18.75 31.28 13.72
CA GLY A 258 17.91 32.46 13.53
C GLY A 258 16.98 32.42 12.31
N HIS A 259 16.87 31.28 11.61
CA HIS A 259 15.98 31.16 10.46
C HIS A 259 14.54 30.83 10.87
N VAL A 260 13.58 31.27 10.06
CA VAL A 260 12.17 30.89 10.17
C VAL A 260 12.01 29.37 10.09
N MET A 261 11.14 28.82 10.94
CA MET A 261 10.77 27.40 10.92
C MET A 261 9.40 27.18 10.26
N PRO A 262 9.18 26.03 9.59
CA PRO A 262 7.85 25.69 9.08
C PRO A 262 6.85 25.43 10.21
N ASN A 263 5.55 25.51 9.91
CA ASN A 263 4.54 25.21 10.92
C ASN A 263 4.49 23.71 11.23
N LEU A 264 4.32 23.36 12.50
CA LEU A 264 4.03 21.99 12.95
C LEU A 264 2.75 22.01 13.77
N ILE A 265 1.70 21.35 13.28
CA ILE A 265 0.38 21.35 13.89
C ILE A 265 -0.01 19.91 14.25
N TYR A 266 -0.30 19.70 15.53
CA TYR A 266 -0.89 18.47 16.03
C TYR A 266 -2.42 18.59 16.01
N VAL A 267 -3.09 17.55 15.51
CA VAL A 267 -4.55 17.46 15.42
C VAL A 267 -5.00 16.10 15.92
N SER A 268 -5.87 16.10 16.92
CA SER A 268 -6.68 14.95 17.33
C SER A 268 -8.13 15.35 17.11
N ARG A 269 -8.85 14.66 16.22
CA ARG A 269 -10.25 14.98 15.89
C ARG A 269 -11.18 14.57 17.03
N GLU A 270 -12.37 15.17 17.11
CA GLU A 270 -13.35 14.70 18.09
C GLU A 270 -13.81 13.29 17.76
N LYS A 271 -13.93 12.44 18.80
CA LYS A 271 -14.55 11.12 18.70
C LYS A 271 -15.64 10.97 19.75
N ARG A 272 -16.76 10.40 19.32
CA ARG A 272 -17.89 10.02 20.19
C ARG A 272 -18.34 8.60 19.85
N PRO A 273 -18.75 7.77 20.82
CA PRO A 273 -19.09 6.37 20.57
C PRO A 273 -20.22 6.12 19.55
N LYS A 274 -21.11 7.10 19.35
CA LYS A 274 -22.25 6.98 18.43
C LYS A 274 -21.97 7.56 17.03
N SER A 275 -20.85 8.23 16.83
CA SER A 275 -20.53 8.91 15.58
C SER A 275 -19.57 8.05 14.74
N PRO A 276 -19.89 7.75 13.46
CA PRO A 276 -18.96 7.04 12.60
C PRO A 276 -17.76 7.92 12.29
N HIS A 277 -16.55 7.36 12.42
CA HIS A 277 -15.31 8.13 12.24
C HIS A 277 -14.55 7.79 10.95
N HIS A 278 -14.93 6.75 10.20
CA HIS A 278 -14.37 6.45 8.87
C HIS A 278 -12.83 6.29 8.81
N PHE A 279 -12.20 5.80 9.89
CA PHE A 279 -10.77 5.50 9.96
C PHE A 279 -9.88 6.63 9.37
N LYS A 280 -8.89 6.28 8.54
CA LYS A 280 -7.94 7.21 7.93
C LYS A 280 -8.62 8.22 6.98
N ALA A 281 -9.63 7.80 6.22
CA ALA A 281 -10.36 8.71 5.32
C ALA A 281 -10.97 9.90 6.10
N GLY A 282 -11.60 9.62 7.23
CA GLY A 282 -12.17 10.66 8.08
C GLY A 282 -11.10 11.52 8.73
N ALA A 283 -9.96 10.94 9.14
CA ALA A 283 -8.84 11.70 9.70
C ALA A 283 -8.27 12.69 8.68
N LEU A 284 -8.04 12.22 7.44
CA LEU A 284 -7.61 13.06 6.33
C LEU A 284 -8.64 14.16 6.01
N ASN A 285 -9.94 13.85 6.02
CA ASN A 285 -10.98 14.86 5.79
C ASN A 285 -11.02 15.92 6.89
N THR A 286 -10.85 15.53 8.17
CA THR A 286 -10.68 16.50 9.26
C THR A 286 -9.46 17.38 9.01
N LEU A 287 -8.31 16.81 8.62
CA LEU A 287 -7.12 17.59 8.28
C LEU A 287 -7.39 18.56 7.12
N VAL A 288 -8.04 18.14 6.03
CA VAL A 288 -8.38 19.03 4.91
C VAL A 288 -9.16 20.26 5.40
N ARG A 289 -10.11 20.05 6.32
CA ARG A 289 -10.92 21.15 6.89
C ARG A 289 -10.12 22.04 7.83
N VAL A 290 -9.43 21.47 8.81
CA VAL A 290 -8.62 22.22 9.78
C VAL A 290 -7.56 23.05 9.05
N SER A 291 -6.84 22.45 8.12
CA SER A 291 -5.83 23.15 7.31
C SER A 291 -6.46 24.23 6.42
N SER A 292 -7.71 24.08 5.95
CA SER A 292 -8.39 25.15 5.18
C SER A 292 -8.67 26.42 5.98
N VAL A 293 -8.73 26.31 7.32
CA VAL A 293 -8.88 27.45 8.23
C VAL A 293 -7.51 28.05 8.57
N LEU A 294 -6.50 27.20 8.79
CA LEU A 294 -5.19 27.60 9.28
C LEU A 294 -4.23 28.14 8.20
N THR A 295 -4.02 27.38 7.11
CA THR A 295 -2.97 27.67 6.11
C THR A 295 -3.52 27.75 4.69
N ASN A 296 -4.58 26.99 4.42
CA ASN A 296 -5.29 26.90 3.15
C ASN A 296 -4.37 26.62 1.94
N ALA A 297 -3.38 25.73 2.11
CA ALA A 297 -2.41 25.48 1.04
C ALA A 297 -3.07 24.79 -0.17
N PRO A 298 -2.81 25.23 -1.41
CA PRO A 298 -3.42 24.64 -2.60
C PRO A 298 -2.89 23.23 -2.91
N ILE A 299 -1.74 22.84 -2.35
CA ILE A 299 -1.16 21.50 -2.50
C ILE A 299 -1.13 20.82 -1.13
N ILE A 300 -1.54 19.55 -1.09
CA ILE A 300 -1.55 18.71 0.11
C ILE A 300 -0.74 17.44 -0.18
N LEU A 301 0.29 17.15 0.60
CA LEU A 301 1.03 15.90 0.54
C LEU A 301 0.52 14.93 1.61
N THR A 302 0.07 13.73 1.24
CA THR A 302 -0.26 12.66 2.20
C THR A 302 0.91 11.70 2.34
N ILE A 303 1.29 11.41 3.59
CA ILE A 303 2.36 10.45 3.94
C ILE A 303 1.88 9.59 5.12
N ASP A 304 2.10 8.29 5.05
CA ASP A 304 1.89 7.38 6.19
C ASP A 304 2.94 7.58 7.29
N CYS A 305 2.60 7.27 8.54
CA CYS A 305 3.49 7.45 9.68
C CYS A 305 4.81 6.65 9.58
N ASP A 306 4.81 5.56 8.82
CA ASP A 306 5.95 4.68 8.56
C ASP A 306 6.66 4.97 7.23
N MET A 307 6.38 6.13 6.61
CA MET A 307 7.00 6.59 5.37
C MET A 307 7.68 7.94 5.60
N TYR A 308 8.96 8.06 5.26
CA TYR A 308 9.73 9.29 5.40
C TYR A 308 10.34 9.74 4.08
N SER A 309 10.67 11.02 3.97
CA SER A 309 11.31 11.60 2.79
C SER A 309 12.82 11.38 2.82
N THR A 310 13.36 10.85 1.72
CA THR A 310 14.79 10.66 1.46
C THR A 310 15.38 11.66 0.48
N ASP A 311 14.53 12.43 -0.21
CA ASP A 311 14.92 13.50 -1.13
C ASP A 311 14.24 14.81 -0.72
N PRO A 312 14.98 15.81 -0.18
CA PRO A 312 14.39 17.07 0.23
C PRO A 312 13.84 17.88 -0.95
N THR A 313 14.17 17.51 -2.20
CA THR A 313 13.70 18.14 -3.43
C THR A 313 12.42 17.50 -4.00
N SER A 314 11.83 16.51 -3.31
CA SER A 314 10.58 15.86 -3.72
C SER A 314 9.44 16.84 -4.05
N PRO A 315 9.22 17.93 -3.26
CA PRO A 315 8.24 18.95 -3.63
C PRO A 315 8.54 19.65 -4.96
N HIS A 316 9.82 19.89 -5.29
CA HIS A 316 10.20 20.51 -6.57
C HIS A 316 9.76 19.66 -7.77
N ARG A 317 9.92 18.34 -7.66
CA ARG A 317 9.46 17.38 -8.69
C ARG A 317 7.95 17.45 -8.87
N ALA A 318 7.19 17.51 -7.78
CA ALA A 318 5.74 17.68 -7.85
C ALA A 318 5.36 19.03 -8.49
N LEU A 319 6.07 20.12 -8.17
CA LEU A 319 5.84 21.45 -8.76
C LEU A 319 6.06 21.47 -10.27
N CYS A 320 6.95 20.63 -10.82
CA CYS A 320 7.14 20.52 -12.27
C CYS A 320 5.86 20.09 -13.00
N TYR A 321 4.90 19.50 -12.29
CA TYR A 321 3.59 19.12 -12.82
C TYR A 321 2.48 20.10 -12.43
N PHE A 322 2.46 20.58 -11.18
CA PHE A 322 1.43 21.54 -10.74
C PHE A 322 1.57 22.93 -11.38
N LEU A 323 2.78 23.32 -11.77
CA LEU A 323 3.05 24.60 -12.43
C LEU A 323 3.05 24.50 -13.96
N ASP A 324 2.89 23.30 -14.53
CA ASP A 324 2.83 23.11 -15.98
C ASP A 324 1.42 23.44 -16.50
N PRO A 325 1.22 24.52 -17.27
CA PRO A 325 -0.10 24.91 -17.78
C PRO A 325 -0.76 23.85 -18.67
N ALA A 326 0.01 22.92 -19.24
CA ALA A 326 -0.53 21.89 -20.13
C ALA A 326 -1.28 20.77 -19.40
N ILE A 327 -1.04 20.59 -18.09
CA ILE A 327 -1.63 19.51 -17.29
C ILE A 327 -2.23 20.00 -15.96
N SER A 328 -1.83 21.17 -15.47
CA SER A 328 -2.19 21.63 -14.13
C SER A 328 -3.68 21.83 -13.94
N SER A 329 -4.46 22.11 -15.00
CA SER A 329 -5.89 22.42 -14.94
C SER A 329 -6.79 21.23 -14.60
N ASP A 330 -6.39 20.01 -14.98
CA ASP A 330 -7.13 18.76 -14.73
C ASP A 330 -6.36 17.76 -13.85
N LEU A 331 -5.19 18.16 -13.33
CA LEU A 331 -4.40 17.38 -12.38
C LEU A 331 -5.02 17.37 -10.98
N ALA A 332 -5.43 16.18 -10.52
CA ALA A 332 -5.84 15.95 -9.15
C ALA A 332 -4.68 15.61 -8.22
N TYR A 333 -3.72 14.81 -8.67
CA TYR A 333 -2.58 14.45 -7.83
C TYR A 333 -1.36 13.93 -8.61
N VAL A 334 -0.19 14.06 -8.00
CA VAL A 334 1.09 13.46 -8.40
C VAL A 334 1.43 12.37 -7.40
N GLN A 335 1.48 11.11 -7.85
CA GLN A 335 1.80 9.94 -7.05
C GLN A 335 3.29 9.58 -7.23
N PHE A 336 4.00 9.42 -6.12
CA PHE A 336 5.34 8.84 -6.10
C PHE A 336 5.28 7.34 -5.78
N PRO A 337 6.26 6.53 -6.20
CA PRO A 337 6.32 5.12 -5.81
C PRO A 337 6.43 4.97 -4.29
N GLN A 338 5.77 3.96 -3.73
CA GLN A 338 6.10 3.47 -2.39
C GLN A 338 7.25 2.48 -2.53
N ARG A 339 8.36 2.77 -1.86
CA ARG A 339 9.55 1.92 -1.81
C ARG A 339 9.88 1.66 -0.34
N PHE A 340 10.40 0.47 -0.06
CA PHE A 340 10.59 0.02 1.32
C PHE A 340 12.06 -0.24 1.63
N GLN A 341 12.47 0.13 2.83
CA GLN A 341 13.79 -0.19 3.37
C GLN A 341 13.76 -1.50 4.17
N GLY A 342 14.95 -2.04 4.43
CA GLY A 342 15.09 -3.23 5.28
C GLY A 342 14.52 -4.51 4.68
N LEU A 343 14.28 -4.55 3.37
CA LEU A 343 13.92 -5.78 2.66
C LEU A 343 15.13 -6.72 2.61
N ASN A 344 14.91 -8.02 2.90
CA ASN A 344 15.97 -9.00 2.78
C ASN A 344 16.39 -9.19 1.30
N LYS A 345 17.59 -9.77 1.10
CA LYS A 345 18.26 -9.87 -0.21
C LYS A 345 17.39 -10.43 -1.35
N ASN A 346 16.47 -11.35 -1.06
CA ASN A 346 15.64 -12.03 -2.06
C ASN A 346 14.17 -11.59 -2.00
N ASP A 347 13.85 -10.58 -1.21
CA ASP A 347 12.50 -10.11 -0.92
C ASP A 347 11.50 -11.26 -0.73
N ILE A 348 11.75 -12.13 0.26
CA ILE A 348 11.03 -13.41 0.37
C ILE A 348 9.51 -13.26 0.51
N TYR A 349 9.03 -12.11 0.99
CA TYR A 349 7.61 -11.80 1.12
C TYR A 349 7.05 -10.92 -0.01
N GLY A 350 7.85 -10.58 -1.02
CA GLY A 350 7.42 -9.72 -2.12
C GLY A 350 6.97 -8.35 -1.64
N GLY A 351 7.65 -7.81 -0.62
CA GLY A 351 7.33 -6.56 0.06
C GLY A 351 7.48 -5.33 -0.83
N GLU A 352 8.24 -5.40 -1.92
CA GLU A 352 8.27 -4.31 -2.92
C GLU A 352 6.90 -4.09 -3.57
N ILE A 353 6.05 -5.13 -3.67
CA ILE A 353 4.77 -5.13 -4.42
C ILE A 353 4.94 -4.38 -5.76
N LYS A 354 6.03 -4.70 -6.47
CA LYS A 354 6.58 -3.91 -7.58
C LYS A 354 5.58 -3.64 -8.69
N ARG A 355 4.64 -4.56 -8.91
CA ARG A 355 3.54 -4.38 -9.88
C ARG A 355 2.66 -3.19 -9.53
N LEU A 356 2.18 -3.10 -8.28
CA LEU A 356 1.29 -2.02 -7.84
C LEU A 356 2.01 -0.67 -7.80
N PHE A 357 3.20 -0.61 -7.19
CA PHE A 357 3.84 0.66 -6.88
C PHE A 357 4.75 1.21 -7.98
N THR A 358 5.11 0.41 -8.99
CA THR A 358 6.03 0.85 -10.06
C THR A 358 5.55 0.42 -11.44
N ILE A 359 5.52 -0.89 -11.72
CA ILE A 359 5.35 -1.41 -13.10
C ILE A 359 4.00 -0.99 -13.68
N ASN A 360 2.90 -1.27 -12.97
CA ASN A 360 1.56 -0.93 -13.44
C ASN A 360 1.31 0.59 -13.39
N SER A 361 1.93 1.31 -12.45
CA SER A 361 1.82 2.78 -12.36
C SER A 361 2.34 3.48 -13.61
N HIS A 362 3.47 3.03 -14.18
CA HIS A 362 3.94 3.51 -15.49
C HIS A 362 2.96 3.23 -16.62
N GLY A 363 2.32 2.06 -16.59
CA GLY A 363 1.28 1.68 -17.54
C GLY A 363 0.05 2.57 -17.45
N PHE A 364 -0.39 2.82 -16.22
CA PHE A 364 -1.59 3.60 -15.92
C PHE A 364 -1.40 5.09 -16.22
N ASP A 365 -0.19 5.62 -15.98
CA ASP A 365 0.21 6.99 -16.30
C ASP A 365 0.03 7.34 -17.79
N GLY A 366 0.16 6.36 -18.68
CA GLY A 366 -0.09 6.55 -20.10
C GLY A 366 -1.56 6.60 -20.52
N ILE A 367 -2.50 6.32 -19.61
CA ILE A 367 -3.95 6.34 -19.81
C ILE A 367 -4.56 7.61 -19.20
N CYS A 368 -4.61 7.68 -17.86
CA CYS A 368 -5.20 8.81 -17.12
C CYS A 368 -4.41 9.19 -15.87
N GLY A 369 -3.27 8.55 -15.62
CA GLY A 369 -2.52 8.68 -14.38
C GLY A 369 -2.61 7.45 -13.48
N PRO A 370 -1.64 7.22 -12.58
CA PRO A 370 -1.69 6.11 -11.63
C PRO A 370 -2.81 6.32 -10.61
N ASN A 371 -3.27 5.22 -10.01
CA ASN A 371 -4.18 5.29 -8.88
C ASN A 371 -3.49 5.88 -7.63
N TYR A 372 -4.27 6.50 -6.74
CA TYR A 372 -3.83 6.88 -5.40
C TYR A 372 -3.69 5.63 -4.50
N VAL A 373 -2.51 5.45 -3.92
CA VAL A 373 -2.16 4.27 -3.11
C VAL A 373 -1.90 4.58 -1.63
N GLY A 374 -2.40 5.71 -1.14
CA GLY A 374 -2.53 5.98 0.29
C GLY A 374 -1.40 6.79 0.93
N SER A 375 -0.26 6.91 0.26
CA SER A 375 0.92 7.65 0.74
C SER A 375 1.75 8.20 -0.42
N ASN A 376 2.70 9.08 -0.12
CA ASN A 376 3.63 9.72 -1.07
C ASN A 376 2.91 10.42 -2.23
N THR A 377 1.80 11.11 -1.93
CA THR A 377 0.92 11.70 -2.94
C THR A 377 0.70 13.17 -2.71
N PHE A 378 1.05 13.99 -3.69
CA PHE A 378 0.74 15.42 -3.69
C PHE A 378 -0.61 15.62 -4.38
N HIS A 379 -1.62 16.07 -3.67
CA HIS A 379 -2.95 16.38 -4.16
C HIS A 379 -3.10 17.88 -4.42
N ALA A 380 -3.77 18.24 -5.51
CA ALA A 380 -4.37 19.56 -5.66
C ALA A 380 -5.59 19.64 -4.73
N ARG A 381 -5.58 20.55 -3.76
CA ARG A 381 -6.70 20.76 -2.82
C ARG A 381 -8.04 20.86 -3.55
N ARG A 382 -8.09 21.65 -4.64
CA ARG A 382 -9.30 21.86 -5.44
C ARG A 382 -9.94 20.56 -5.97
N ALA A 383 -9.15 19.52 -6.23
CA ALA A 383 -9.69 18.24 -6.68
C ALA A 383 -10.48 17.52 -5.58
N LEU A 384 -10.13 17.75 -4.31
CA LEU A 384 -10.86 17.20 -3.17
C LEU A 384 -12.18 17.94 -2.91
N PHE A 385 -12.37 19.17 -3.36
CA PHE A 385 -13.63 19.93 -3.16
C PHE A 385 -14.66 19.72 -4.29
N GLY A 386 -14.33 18.95 -5.33
CA GLY A 386 -15.21 18.69 -6.48
C GLY A 386 -15.31 19.88 -7.45
N SER A 387 -15.83 19.63 -8.65
CA SER A 387 -15.87 20.62 -9.75
C SER A 387 -16.80 21.82 -9.51
N SER A 388 -17.72 21.74 -8.54
CA SER A 388 -18.75 22.74 -8.27
C SER A 388 -18.38 23.75 -7.18
N LEU A 389 -17.32 23.50 -6.41
CA LEU A 389 -16.85 24.43 -5.40
C LEU A 389 -15.60 25.12 -5.95
N GLN A 390 -15.74 26.38 -6.37
CA GLN A 390 -14.60 27.27 -6.41
C GLN A 390 -13.95 27.18 -5.03
N CYS A 391 -12.67 26.78 -4.99
CA CYS A 391 -11.88 26.89 -3.77
C CYS A 391 -12.13 28.30 -3.25
N VAL A 392 -12.67 28.42 -2.04
CA VAL A 392 -12.91 29.73 -1.45
C VAL A 392 -11.57 30.42 -1.45
N ASN A 393 -11.42 31.43 -2.31
CA ASN A 393 -10.36 32.40 -2.20
C ASN A 393 -10.63 33.11 -0.88
N ALA A 394 -10.10 32.56 0.21
CA ALA A 394 -10.08 33.22 1.49
C ALA A 394 -9.10 34.39 1.35
N ASN A 395 -9.59 35.48 0.77
CA ASN A 395 -9.00 36.80 0.90
C ASN A 395 -9.20 37.21 2.36
N GLY A 396 -8.30 36.74 3.22
CA GLY A 396 -8.34 36.94 4.66
C GLY A 396 -7.66 35.78 5.38
N GLN A 397 -6.32 35.77 5.43
CA GLN A 397 -5.60 34.96 6.41
C GLN A 397 -5.67 35.70 7.74
N ASP A 398 -6.68 35.40 8.54
CA ASP A 398 -6.67 35.77 9.97
C ASP A 398 -5.45 35.10 10.63
N GLN A 399 -4.82 35.78 11.59
CA GLN A 399 -3.61 35.25 12.25
C GLN A 399 -3.92 33.94 12.99
N ILE A 400 -3.04 32.95 12.81
CA ILE A 400 -3.06 31.68 13.55
C ILE A 400 -3.05 31.97 15.06
N GLY A 401 -3.93 31.31 15.80
CA GLY A 401 -4.08 31.52 17.25
C GLY A 401 -4.96 32.71 17.64
N SER A 402 -5.55 33.44 16.68
CA SER A 402 -6.63 34.37 17.02
C SER A 402 -7.87 33.61 17.50
N LYS A 403 -8.64 34.21 18.44
CA LYS A 403 -9.81 33.57 19.06
C LYS A 403 -10.82 33.04 18.03
N ILE A 404 -11.05 33.79 16.95
CA ILE A 404 -11.97 33.43 15.87
C ILE A 404 -11.48 32.19 15.11
N VAL A 405 -10.16 32.10 14.88
CA VAL A 405 -9.55 30.97 14.16
C VAL A 405 -9.56 29.73 15.06
N LEU A 406 -9.27 29.86 16.36
CA LEU A 406 -9.38 28.76 17.33
C LEU A 406 -10.80 28.17 17.46
N GLU A 407 -11.82 29.03 17.50
CA GLU A 407 -13.23 28.59 17.54
C GLU A 407 -13.61 27.84 16.26
N LYS A 408 -13.25 28.38 15.09
CA LYS A 408 -13.51 27.75 13.78
C LYS A 408 -12.76 26.42 13.61
N GLU A 409 -11.49 26.36 14.03
CA GLU A 409 -10.68 25.14 13.98
C GLU A 409 -11.30 24.00 14.78
N THR A 410 -11.77 24.33 15.99
CA THR A 410 -12.45 23.36 16.87
C THR A 410 -13.74 22.88 16.21
N GLU A 411 -14.56 23.81 15.69
CA GLU A 411 -15.82 23.49 15.00
C GLU A 411 -15.60 22.54 13.81
N VAL A 412 -14.62 22.81 12.94
CA VAL A 412 -14.37 21.97 11.76
C VAL A 412 -13.78 20.60 12.09
N ALA A 413 -13.28 20.42 13.31
CA ALA A 413 -12.77 19.14 13.83
C ALA A 413 -13.82 18.31 14.60
N ASN A 414 -15.04 18.82 14.75
CA ASN A 414 -16.13 18.12 15.44
C ASN A 414 -16.58 16.87 14.69
N CYS A 415 -17.10 15.90 15.45
CA CYS A 415 -17.48 14.59 14.93
C CYS A 415 -18.80 14.62 14.11
N ASP A 416 -19.61 15.66 14.25
CA ASP A 416 -20.88 15.85 13.57
C ASP A 416 -20.82 16.85 12.41
N TYR A 417 -19.67 17.48 12.16
CA TYR A 417 -19.48 18.49 11.10
C TYR A 417 -19.93 17.99 9.72
N GLU A 418 -19.73 16.70 9.45
CA GLU A 418 -20.01 16.08 8.15
C GLU A 418 -21.48 15.70 7.98
N ALA A 419 -22.29 15.75 9.05
CA ALA A 419 -23.69 15.34 9.02
C ALA A 419 -24.52 16.19 8.06
N GLY A 420 -25.22 15.54 7.13
CA GLY A 420 -26.04 16.22 6.12
C GLY A 420 -25.24 16.93 5.01
N THR A 421 -23.90 16.80 5.00
CA THR A 421 -23.03 17.38 3.96
C THR A 421 -22.67 16.36 2.89
N LYS A 422 -21.82 16.76 1.92
CA LYS A 422 -21.27 15.85 0.88
C LYS A 422 -19.85 15.34 1.19
N TRP A 423 -19.33 15.62 2.39
CA TRP A 423 -18.04 15.08 2.83
C TRP A 423 -18.06 13.55 2.82
N GLY A 424 -16.97 12.95 2.33
CA GLY A 424 -16.87 11.51 2.16
C GLY A 424 -17.56 10.94 0.92
N ASP A 425 -18.53 11.62 0.31
CA ASP A 425 -19.20 11.13 -0.91
C ASP A 425 -18.69 11.80 -2.19
N THR A 426 -18.73 13.13 -2.24
CA THR A 426 -18.22 13.93 -3.39
C THR A 426 -17.23 15.01 -2.98
N ILE A 427 -17.04 15.25 -1.68
CA ILE A 427 -16.04 16.17 -1.13
C ILE A 427 -15.08 15.38 -0.23
N GLY A 428 -13.79 15.71 -0.28
CA GLY A 428 -12.72 15.06 0.46
C GLY A 428 -12.33 13.68 -0.07
N PHE A 429 -11.60 12.95 0.76
CA PHE A 429 -11.33 11.52 0.61
C PHE A 429 -12.63 10.73 0.76
N ARG A 430 -12.81 9.71 -0.09
CA ARG A 430 -14.08 9.01 -0.30
C ARG A 430 -14.29 7.89 0.73
N TYR A 431 -15.47 7.86 1.34
CA TYR A 431 -15.89 6.83 2.29
C TYR A 431 -16.58 5.65 1.61
N GLY A 432 -16.67 4.53 2.32
CA GLY A 432 -17.45 3.36 1.90
C GLY A 432 -16.63 2.15 1.46
N SER A 433 -15.31 2.20 1.60
CA SER A 433 -14.41 1.07 1.41
C SER A 433 -13.28 1.08 2.43
N LEU A 434 -12.74 -0.10 2.77
CA LEU A 434 -11.50 -0.25 3.56
C LEU A 434 -10.23 0.17 2.80
N VAL A 435 -10.33 0.44 1.49
CA VAL A 435 -9.26 0.99 0.64
C VAL A 435 -9.69 2.37 0.14
N GLU A 436 -9.80 3.33 1.07
CA GLU A 436 -10.26 4.69 0.77
C GLU A 436 -9.38 5.39 -0.24
N ASP A 437 -8.09 5.03 -0.27
CA ASP A 437 -7.09 5.55 -1.17
C ASP A 437 -7.42 5.20 -2.63
N TYR A 438 -7.51 3.91 -2.91
CA TYR A 438 -7.92 3.36 -4.19
C TYR A 438 -9.28 3.88 -4.61
N TYR A 439 -10.23 3.94 -3.68
CA TYR A 439 -11.57 4.43 -3.98
C TYR A 439 -11.60 5.93 -4.29
N THR A 440 -10.79 6.74 -3.58
CA THR A 440 -10.67 8.17 -3.83
C THR A 440 -10.04 8.43 -5.19
N GLY A 441 -8.91 7.78 -5.50
CA GLY A 441 -8.25 7.89 -6.80
C GLY A 441 -9.20 7.52 -7.95
N TYR A 442 -9.89 6.39 -7.82
CA TYR A 442 -10.88 5.91 -8.79
C TYR A 442 -12.01 6.90 -9.03
N ARG A 443 -12.60 7.43 -7.95
CA ARG A 443 -13.72 8.38 -8.05
C ARG A 443 -13.29 9.69 -8.68
N LEU A 444 -12.11 10.20 -8.35
CA LEU A 444 -11.55 11.41 -8.98
C LEU A 444 -11.35 11.20 -10.50
N HIS A 445 -10.81 10.05 -10.93
CA HIS A 445 -10.69 9.75 -12.36
C HIS A 445 -12.06 9.61 -13.05
N CYS A 446 -13.05 9.03 -12.39
CA CYS A 446 -14.43 8.98 -12.91
C CYS A 446 -15.13 10.34 -12.97
N GLU A 447 -14.64 11.32 -12.20
CA GLU A 447 -15.09 12.71 -12.21
C GLU A 447 -14.36 13.54 -13.27
N GLY A 448 -13.41 12.95 -14.02
CA GLY A 448 -12.69 13.57 -15.13
C GLY A 448 -11.32 14.13 -14.77
N TRP A 449 -10.87 13.98 -13.52
CA TRP A 449 -9.52 14.36 -13.12
C TRP A 449 -8.47 13.39 -13.64
N LYS A 450 -7.25 13.88 -13.81
CA LYS A 450 -6.07 13.08 -14.14
C LYS A 450 -5.09 13.05 -12.98
N SER A 451 -4.19 12.08 -12.99
CA SER A 451 -3.04 12.04 -12.11
C SER A 451 -1.75 11.86 -12.91
N VAL A 452 -0.61 12.00 -12.22
CA VAL A 452 0.71 11.80 -12.80
C VAL A 452 1.53 10.86 -11.92
N PHE A 453 2.30 9.97 -12.54
CA PHE A 453 3.31 9.15 -11.84
C PHE A 453 4.69 9.82 -11.92
N CYS A 454 5.25 10.19 -10.77
CA CYS A 454 6.59 10.73 -10.64
C CYS A 454 7.52 9.66 -10.04
N ASP A 455 8.36 9.05 -10.87
CA ASP A 455 9.28 7.98 -10.49
C ASP A 455 10.74 8.44 -10.64
N PRO A 456 11.28 9.21 -9.65
CA PRO A 456 12.67 9.61 -9.70
C PRO A 456 13.61 8.40 -9.63
N PRO A 457 14.83 8.49 -10.21
CA PRO A 457 15.80 7.40 -10.19
C PRO A 457 16.15 6.93 -8.78
N ASP A 458 16.38 7.89 -7.88
CA ASP A 458 16.57 7.66 -6.46
C ASP A 458 15.21 7.66 -5.74
N SER A 459 15.10 6.92 -4.64
CA SER A 459 13.87 6.92 -3.84
C SER A 459 13.67 8.31 -3.25
N ALA A 460 12.50 8.90 -3.53
CA ALA A 460 12.06 10.16 -2.92
C ALA A 460 11.52 9.93 -1.50
N PHE A 461 10.91 8.77 -1.30
CA PHE A 461 10.32 8.33 -0.05
C PHE A 461 10.72 6.87 0.22
N LEU A 462 10.94 6.54 1.49
CA LEU A 462 11.14 5.16 1.96
C LEU A 462 10.22 4.90 3.14
N GLY A 463 9.67 3.69 3.22
CA GLY A 463 8.95 3.23 4.40
C GLY A 463 9.28 1.82 4.81
N GLU A 464 8.52 1.29 5.77
CA GLU A 464 8.76 -0.04 6.33
C GLU A 464 7.73 -1.07 5.86
N ALA A 465 8.23 -2.15 5.23
CA ALA A 465 7.38 -3.28 4.86
C ALA A 465 7.19 -4.22 6.05
N PRO A 466 6.01 -4.86 6.20
CA PRO A 466 5.82 -5.89 7.21
C PRO A 466 6.82 -7.04 7.05
N LYS A 467 7.54 -7.36 8.12
CA LYS A 467 8.56 -8.43 8.17
C LYS A 467 8.04 -9.75 8.73
N SER A 468 6.73 -9.86 8.96
CA SER A 468 6.01 -11.05 9.41
C SER A 468 5.04 -11.52 8.34
N LEU A 469 5.07 -12.82 7.99
CA LEU A 469 4.20 -13.37 6.96
C LEU A 469 2.73 -13.21 7.34
N ASN A 470 2.38 -13.42 8.62
CA ASN A 470 1.00 -13.31 9.07
C ASN A 470 0.46 -11.88 8.94
N ASP A 471 1.30 -10.87 9.14
CA ASP A 471 0.92 -9.46 8.96
C ASP A 471 0.77 -9.10 7.48
N VAL A 472 1.66 -9.58 6.62
CA VAL A 472 1.54 -9.44 5.15
C VAL A 472 0.21 -10.03 4.67
N LEU A 473 -0.15 -11.23 5.12
CA LEU A 473 -1.39 -11.89 4.72
C LEU A 473 -2.63 -11.21 5.31
N SER A 474 -2.54 -10.72 6.55
CA SER A 474 -3.62 -9.96 7.19
C SER A 474 -3.87 -8.63 6.47
N GLN A 475 -2.82 -7.95 6.02
CA GLN A 475 -2.92 -6.74 5.20
C GLN A 475 -3.57 -7.05 3.83
N CYS A 476 -3.10 -8.08 3.13
CA CYS A 476 -3.66 -8.48 1.82
C CYS A 476 -5.13 -8.90 1.92
N LYS A 477 -5.53 -9.54 3.04
CA LYS A 477 -6.92 -9.90 3.33
C LYS A 477 -7.79 -8.63 3.45
N ARG A 478 -7.32 -7.60 4.18
CA ARG A 478 -8.04 -6.31 4.30
C ARG A 478 -8.20 -5.63 2.95
N TRP A 479 -7.14 -5.61 2.14
CA TRP A 479 -7.21 -5.07 0.78
C TRP A 479 -8.23 -5.81 -0.07
N THR A 480 -8.25 -7.15 -0.02
CA THR A 480 -9.22 -7.95 -0.77
C THR A 480 -10.66 -7.56 -0.42
N VAL A 481 -10.98 -7.39 0.87
CA VAL A 481 -12.30 -6.94 1.31
C VAL A 481 -12.63 -5.56 0.74
N GLY A 482 -11.74 -4.58 0.94
CA GLY A 482 -11.96 -3.21 0.46
C GLY A 482 -12.10 -3.11 -1.07
N LEU A 483 -11.29 -3.86 -1.80
CA LEU A 483 -11.32 -3.89 -3.27
C LEU A 483 -12.64 -4.45 -3.80
N TYR A 484 -13.21 -5.47 -3.16
CA TYR A 484 -14.55 -5.95 -3.48
C TYR A 484 -15.65 -4.95 -3.11
N GLU A 485 -15.51 -4.23 -2.00
CA GLU A 485 -16.45 -3.15 -1.65
C GLU A 485 -16.54 -2.11 -2.77
N VAL A 486 -15.44 -1.82 -3.47
CA VAL A 486 -15.47 -0.95 -4.65
C VAL A 486 -16.00 -1.70 -5.88
N GLY A 487 -15.44 -2.87 -6.19
CA GLY A 487 -15.73 -3.64 -7.40
C GLY A 487 -17.19 -4.07 -7.55
N ILE A 488 -17.89 -4.30 -6.44
CA ILE A 488 -19.29 -4.79 -6.38
C ILE A 488 -20.26 -3.66 -5.95
N SER A 489 -19.78 -2.43 -5.78
CA SER A 489 -20.66 -1.27 -5.46
C SER A 489 -21.47 -0.77 -6.67
N LYS A 490 -22.37 0.20 -6.41
CA LYS A 490 -23.00 1.04 -7.45
C LYS A 490 -21.99 1.77 -8.35
N TYR A 491 -20.75 1.92 -7.90
CA TYR A 491 -19.64 2.51 -8.66
C TYR A 491 -18.68 1.43 -9.18
N SER A 492 -19.17 0.24 -9.51
CA SER A 492 -18.34 -0.86 -10.03
C SER A 492 -17.42 -0.44 -11.18
N THR A 493 -16.17 -0.94 -11.16
CA THR A 493 -15.12 -0.55 -12.10
C THR A 493 -15.40 -0.99 -13.54
N ILE A 494 -16.07 -2.13 -13.73
CA ILE A 494 -16.41 -2.69 -15.05
C ILE A 494 -17.64 -2.06 -15.70
N THR A 495 -18.49 -1.37 -14.94
CA THR A 495 -19.70 -0.71 -15.47
C THR A 495 -19.58 0.80 -15.37
N PHE A 496 -19.59 1.34 -14.14
CA PHE A 496 -19.48 2.76 -13.88
C PHE A 496 -18.12 3.30 -14.35
N GLY A 497 -17.02 2.64 -14.00
CA GLY A 497 -15.67 3.06 -14.34
C GLY A 497 -15.41 3.09 -15.85
N VAL A 498 -15.78 2.03 -16.56
CA VAL A 498 -15.70 1.96 -18.03
C VAL A 498 -16.51 3.09 -18.70
N ARG A 499 -17.70 3.40 -18.16
CA ARG A 499 -18.58 4.45 -18.70
C ARG A 499 -18.10 5.87 -18.37
N LYS A 500 -17.54 6.09 -17.18
CA LYS A 500 -17.24 7.43 -16.65
C LYS A 500 -15.80 7.87 -16.83
N ALA A 501 -14.85 6.94 -16.83
CA ALA A 501 -13.45 7.22 -17.11
C ALA A 501 -13.09 6.80 -18.54
N SER A 502 -12.83 5.51 -18.75
CA SER A 502 -12.63 4.90 -20.08
C SER A 502 -12.58 3.38 -19.93
N LEU A 503 -12.66 2.63 -21.04
CA LEU A 503 -12.46 1.18 -21.01
C LEU A 503 -11.09 0.80 -20.41
N ALA A 504 -10.02 1.46 -20.84
CA ALA A 504 -8.67 1.16 -20.34
C ALA A 504 -8.52 1.48 -18.84
N ALA A 505 -8.99 2.65 -18.41
CA ALA A 505 -8.96 3.02 -16.99
C ALA A 505 -9.83 2.09 -16.14
N GLY A 506 -11.04 1.77 -16.62
CA GLY A 506 -11.94 0.80 -15.99
C GLY A 506 -11.26 -0.54 -15.77
N LEU A 507 -10.60 -1.08 -16.81
CA LEU A 507 -9.86 -2.35 -16.73
C LEU A 507 -8.64 -2.29 -15.79
N CYS A 508 -7.87 -1.20 -15.80
CA CYS A 508 -6.78 -0.98 -14.84
C CYS A 508 -7.28 -1.03 -13.39
N TYR A 509 -8.41 -0.36 -13.11
CA TYR A 509 -9.06 -0.43 -11.81
C TYR A 509 -9.61 -1.84 -11.52
N SER A 510 -10.28 -2.47 -12.49
CA SER A 510 -10.81 -3.84 -12.36
C SER A 510 -9.75 -4.87 -12.00
N HIS A 511 -8.53 -4.74 -12.52
CA HIS A 511 -7.40 -5.62 -12.15
C HIS A 511 -7.22 -5.70 -10.63
N TYR A 512 -7.27 -4.57 -9.94
CA TYR A 512 -7.13 -4.52 -8.48
C TYR A 512 -8.45 -4.85 -7.79
N ALA A 513 -9.58 -4.27 -8.22
CA ALA A 513 -10.90 -4.49 -7.62
C ALA A 513 -11.26 -5.99 -7.53
N PHE A 514 -10.83 -6.78 -8.50
CA PHE A 514 -11.10 -8.21 -8.58
C PHE A 514 -9.87 -9.09 -8.35
N TRP A 515 -8.78 -8.55 -7.76
CA TRP A 515 -7.59 -9.32 -7.39
C TRP A 515 -7.98 -10.65 -6.75
N GLY A 516 -8.90 -10.64 -5.77
CA GLY A 516 -9.26 -11.83 -5.01
C GLY A 516 -9.73 -13.01 -5.87
N PHE A 517 -10.19 -12.77 -7.11
CA PHE A 517 -10.58 -13.83 -8.04
C PHE A 517 -9.44 -14.77 -8.42
N TRP A 518 -8.17 -14.37 -8.31
CA TRP A 518 -7.03 -15.28 -8.51
C TRP A 518 -7.07 -16.51 -7.58
N SER A 519 -7.73 -16.41 -6.42
CA SER A 519 -7.90 -17.54 -5.50
C SER A 519 -8.59 -18.74 -6.12
N ILE A 520 -9.53 -18.53 -7.05
CA ILE A 520 -10.31 -19.61 -7.68
C ILE A 520 -9.42 -20.49 -8.56
N PRO A 521 -8.73 -19.97 -9.60
CA PRO A 521 -7.80 -20.78 -10.37
C PRO A 521 -6.66 -21.32 -9.50
N ILE A 522 -6.08 -20.53 -8.59
CA ILE A 522 -4.98 -21.01 -7.75
C ILE A 522 -5.41 -22.22 -6.91
N ALA A 523 -6.61 -22.19 -6.29
CA ALA A 523 -7.14 -23.32 -5.53
C ALA A 523 -7.43 -24.53 -6.42
N ALA A 524 -8.01 -24.31 -7.62
CA ALA A 524 -8.27 -25.39 -8.57
C ALA A 524 -6.97 -26.09 -9.00
N TYR A 525 -5.94 -25.34 -9.36
CA TYR A 525 -4.63 -25.89 -9.78
C TYR A 525 -3.79 -26.43 -8.59
N ALA A 526 -4.11 -26.07 -7.36
CA ALA A 526 -3.48 -26.64 -6.16
C ALA A 526 -4.06 -27.99 -5.74
N VAL A 527 -5.18 -28.42 -6.33
CA VAL A 527 -5.87 -29.67 -5.99
C VAL A 527 -6.06 -30.59 -7.20
N LEU A 528 -6.58 -30.08 -8.33
CA LEU A 528 -7.01 -30.91 -9.45
C LEU A 528 -5.86 -31.66 -10.14
N PRO A 529 -4.71 -31.03 -10.51
CA PRO A 529 -3.58 -31.76 -11.11
C PRO A 529 -3.02 -32.88 -10.22
N GLN A 530 -3.02 -32.65 -8.90
CA GLN A 530 -2.56 -33.60 -7.89
C GLN A 530 -3.47 -34.82 -7.85
N LEU A 531 -4.79 -34.60 -7.77
CA LEU A 531 -5.78 -35.69 -7.79
C LEU A 531 -5.80 -36.44 -9.12
N ALA A 532 -5.64 -35.74 -10.24
CA ALA A 532 -5.55 -36.32 -11.57
C ALA A 532 -4.37 -37.29 -11.72
N LEU A 533 -3.18 -36.91 -11.24
CA LEU A 533 -2.00 -37.79 -11.22
C LEU A 533 -2.23 -39.03 -10.32
N ILE A 534 -2.78 -38.82 -9.12
CA ILE A 534 -3.06 -39.90 -8.16
C ILE A 534 -4.10 -40.89 -8.71
N ASN A 535 -4.98 -40.45 -9.61
CA ASN A 535 -6.01 -41.31 -10.22
C ASN A 535 -5.71 -41.73 -11.66
N ASN A 536 -4.56 -41.30 -12.22
CA ASN A 536 -4.17 -41.60 -13.61
C ASN A 536 -5.24 -41.15 -14.64
N LYS A 537 -5.79 -39.96 -14.44
CA LYS A 537 -6.84 -39.36 -15.28
C LYS A 537 -6.35 -38.02 -15.82
N PRO A 538 -5.89 -37.94 -17.08
CA PRO A 538 -5.34 -36.70 -17.63
C PRO A 538 -6.40 -35.59 -17.70
N LEU A 539 -6.03 -34.40 -17.23
CA LEU A 539 -6.81 -33.15 -17.35
C LEU A 539 -6.36 -32.31 -18.54
N PHE A 540 -5.13 -32.53 -19.00
CA PHE A 540 -4.52 -31.82 -20.12
C PHE A 540 -4.19 -32.78 -21.27
N PRO A 541 -4.15 -32.28 -22.52
CA PRO A 541 -3.74 -33.09 -23.66
C PRO A 541 -2.33 -33.66 -23.50
N GLN A 542 -2.10 -34.86 -24.05
CA GLN A 542 -0.77 -35.46 -24.09
C GLN A 542 0.15 -34.70 -25.08
N PRO A 543 1.49 -34.77 -24.95
CA PRO A 543 2.42 -34.10 -25.86
C PRO A 543 2.27 -34.47 -27.34
N SER A 544 1.71 -35.64 -27.65
CA SER A 544 1.38 -36.04 -29.03
C SER A 544 0.19 -35.29 -29.63
N ASN A 545 -0.63 -34.63 -28.80
CA ASN A 545 -1.79 -33.87 -29.22
C ASN A 545 -1.41 -32.37 -29.40
N PRO A 546 -1.68 -31.75 -30.56
CA PRO A 546 -1.35 -30.35 -30.82
C PRO A 546 -1.89 -29.35 -29.77
N TRP A 547 -3.03 -29.65 -29.14
CA TRP A 547 -3.61 -28.81 -28.08
C TRP A 547 -2.70 -28.65 -26.86
N PHE A 548 -1.81 -29.60 -26.59
CA PHE A 548 -0.81 -29.51 -25.53
C PHE A 548 0.04 -28.23 -25.67
N TYR A 549 0.46 -27.91 -26.89
CA TYR A 549 1.33 -26.77 -27.14
C TYR A 549 0.62 -25.42 -26.93
N VAL A 550 -0.72 -25.37 -27.04
CA VAL A 550 -1.50 -24.17 -26.70
C VAL A 550 -1.40 -23.88 -25.20
N TYR A 551 -1.63 -24.89 -24.36
CA TYR A 551 -1.53 -24.74 -22.90
C TYR A 551 -0.09 -24.47 -22.45
N ALA A 552 0.89 -25.15 -23.05
CA ALA A 552 2.31 -24.91 -22.79
C ALA A 552 2.71 -23.46 -23.16
N TYR A 553 2.26 -22.97 -24.31
CA TYR A 553 2.50 -21.59 -24.74
C TYR A 553 1.87 -20.59 -23.77
N LEU A 554 0.61 -20.78 -23.37
CA LEU A 554 -0.07 -19.89 -22.42
C LEU A 554 0.72 -19.77 -21.11
N PHE A 555 1.11 -20.91 -20.52
CA PHE A 555 1.90 -20.93 -19.29
C PHE A 555 3.24 -20.22 -19.47
N LEU A 556 4.04 -20.65 -20.46
CA LEU A 556 5.39 -20.14 -20.65
C LEU A 556 5.38 -18.64 -20.98
N ALA A 557 4.50 -18.21 -21.88
CA ALA A 557 4.49 -16.83 -22.33
C ALA A 557 4.00 -15.87 -21.23
N ALA A 558 3.06 -16.28 -20.37
CA ALA A 558 2.65 -15.48 -19.22
C ALA A 558 3.80 -15.27 -18.22
N TYR A 559 4.48 -16.35 -17.82
CA TYR A 559 5.58 -16.27 -16.86
C TYR A 559 6.81 -15.54 -17.45
N ILE A 560 7.13 -15.77 -18.73
CA ILE A 560 8.25 -15.07 -19.39
C ILE A 560 7.96 -13.57 -19.52
N GLN A 561 6.75 -13.18 -19.94
CA GLN A 561 6.39 -11.76 -20.03
C GLN A 561 6.45 -11.08 -18.67
N ASP A 562 5.87 -11.71 -17.64
CA ASP A 562 5.87 -11.18 -16.29
C ASP A 562 7.28 -11.04 -15.71
N MET A 563 8.14 -12.05 -15.91
CA MET A 563 9.55 -12.00 -15.52
C MET A 563 10.31 -10.88 -16.25
N ALA A 564 10.10 -10.76 -17.57
CA ALA A 564 10.74 -9.74 -18.38
C ALA A 564 10.37 -8.32 -17.93
N ASP A 565 9.09 -8.11 -17.60
CA ASP A 565 8.64 -6.84 -17.02
C ASP A 565 9.29 -6.60 -15.66
N PHE A 566 9.31 -7.60 -14.77
CA PHE A 566 9.90 -7.48 -13.44
C PHE A 566 11.39 -7.09 -13.50
N ILE A 567 12.16 -7.73 -14.39
CA ILE A 567 13.59 -7.44 -14.58
C ILE A 567 13.80 -6.06 -15.22
N ALA A 568 12.96 -5.67 -16.20
CA ALA A 568 13.08 -4.38 -16.86
C ALA A 568 12.86 -3.18 -15.92
N TYR A 569 12.20 -3.40 -14.77
CA TYR A 569 12.07 -2.44 -13.69
C TYR A 569 13.05 -2.68 -12.53
N LYS A 570 14.27 -3.16 -12.84
CA LYS A 570 15.39 -3.39 -11.91
C LYS A 570 15.12 -4.48 -10.85
N GLY A 571 14.20 -5.41 -11.10
CA GLY A 571 14.04 -6.60 -10.28
C GLY A 571 15.06 -7.70 -10.60
N THR A 572 15.31 -8.61 -9.65
CA THR A 572 16.14 -9.81 -9.91
C THR A 572 15.27 -11.04 -10.15
N PHE A 573 15.82 -12.06 -10.81
CA PHE A 573 15.14 -13.36 -10.98
C PHE A 573 14.71 -13.97 -9.63
N ARG A 574 15.55 -13.85 -8.59
CA ARG A 574 15.24 -14.41 -7.26
C ARG A 574 14.08 -13.67 -6.61
N CYS A 575 14.07 -12.33 -6.67
CA CYS A 575 12.96 -11.53 -6.17
C CYS A 575 11.67 -11.80 -6.95
N TRP A 576 11.76 -11.95 -8.28
CA TRP A 576 10.62 -12.34 -9.10
C TRP A 576 10.05 -13.70 -8.66
N TRP A 577 10.90 -14.70 -8.46
CA TRP A 577 10.46 -16.01 -7.99
C TRP A 577 9.84 -15.96 -6.58
N SER A 578 10.40 -15.16 -5.67
CA SER A 578 9.79 -14.91 -4.35
C SER A 578 8.41 -14.25 -4.47
N ASP A 579 8.26 -13.27 -5.36
CA ASP A 579 6.98 -12.61 -5.61
C ASP A 579 5.94 -13.56 -6.25
N GLN A 580 6.36 -14.45 -7.17
CA GLN A 580 5.52 -15.53 -7.70
C GLN A 580 5.03 -16.48 -6.60
N ARG A 581 5.94 -16.90 -5.71
CA ARG A 581 5.58 -17.71 -4.54
C ARG A 581 4.56 -16.99 -3.67
N MET A 582 4.78 -15.70 -3.41
CA MET A 582 3.87 -14.89 -2.60
C MET A 582 2.53 -14.64 -3.28
N TRP A 583 2.47 -14.56 -4.60
CA TRP A 583 1.22 -14.53 -5.35
C TRP A 583 0.40 -15.82 -5.13
N LEU A 584 1.02 -16.99 -5.22
CA LEU A 584 0.38 -18.28 -4.90
C LEU A 584 -0.07 -18.35 -3.44
N ILE A 585 0.80 -17.95 -2.50
CA ILE A 585 0.50 -17.93 -1.06
C ILE A 585 -0.73 -17.05 -0.80
N ARG A 586 -0.75 -15.81 -1.31
CA ARG A 586 -1.89 -14.88 -1.15
C ARG A 586 -3.17 -15.45 -1.76
N GLY A 587 -3.07 -16.12 -2.90
CA GLY A 587 -4.18 -16.80 -3.57
C GLY A 587 -4.80 -17.95 -2.77
N LEU A 588 -3.99 -18.68 -1.99
CA LEU A 588 -4.46 -19.78 -1.13
C LEU A 588 -4.86 -19.34 0.29
N THR A 589 -4.59 -18.09 0.65
CA THR A 589 -4.77 -17.57 2.02
C THR A 589 -5.54 -16.26 2.05
N ALA A 590 -4.86 -15.11 1.98
CA ALA A 590 -5.45 -13.80 2.16
C ALA A 590 -6.67 -13.55 1.25
N ALA A 591 -6.58 -13.95 -0.02
CA ALA A 591 -7.65 -13.77 -0.99
C ALA A 591 -8.94 -14.54 -0.63
N PRO A 592 -8.96 -15.87 -0.47
CA PRO A 592 -10.19 -16.59 -0.15
C PRO A 592 -10.77 -16.19 1.21
N PHE A 593 -9.93 -15.95 2.23
CA PHE A 593 -10.41 -15.46 3.52
C PHE A 593 -11.00 -14.04 3.43
N GLY A 594 -10.42 -13.17 2.60
CA GLY A 594 -10.96 -11.84 2.31
C GLY A 594 -12.29 -11.92 1.55
N THR A 595 -12.39 -12.79 0.54
CA THR A 595 -13.63 -13.06 -0.20
C THR A 595 -14.74 -13.56 0.74
N MET A 596 -14.44 -14.54 1.60
CA MET A 596 -15.41 -15.05 2.58
C MET A 596 -15.85 -13.95 3.54
N GLN A 597 -14.92 -13.15 4.07
CA GLN A 597 -15.27 -12.03 4.95
C GLN A 597 -16.17 -11.00 4.24
N PHE A 598 -15.87 -10.67 2.98
CA PHE A 598 -16.69 -9.77 2.19
C PHE A 598 -18.12 -10.34 2.00
N VAL A 599 -18.24 -11.62 1.63
CA VAL A 599 -19.55 -12.28 1.45
C VAL A 599 -20.34 -12.30 2.76
N PHE A 600 -19.71 -12.65 3.88
CA PHE A 600 -20.36 -12.61 5.20
C PHE A 600 -20.84 -11.22 5.57
N LYS A 601 -20.05 -10.17 5.27
CA LYS A 601 -20.46 -8.79 5.47
C LYS A 601 -21.70 -8.43 4.62
N GLN A 602 -21.76 -8.85 3.36
CA GLN A 602 -22.94 -8.63 2.51
C GLN A 602 -24.18 -9.39 3.02
N LEU A 603 -23.99 -10.52 3.69
CA LEU A 603 -25.05 -11.31 4.33
C LEU A 603 -25.39 -10.84 5.76
N ASN A 604 -24.84 -9.72 6.22
CA ASN A 604 -24.98 -9.20 7.60
C ASN A 604 -24.56 -10.20 8.70
N ILE A 605 -23.64 -11.11 8.38
CA ILE A 605 -23.04 -12.03 9.35
C ILE A 605 -21.87 -11.31 10.03
N SER A 606 -21.78 -11.41 11.36
CA SER A 606 -20.69 -10.81 12.13
C SER A 606 -19.34 -11.34 11.65
N THR A 607 -18.40 -10.43 11.37
CA THR A 607 -17.02 -10.76 11.00
C THR A 607 -16.06 -10.05 11.95
N GLN A 608 -14.84 -10.58 12.08
CA GLN A 608 -13.81 -9.91 12.87
C GLN A 608 -13.55 -8.49 12.34
N GLY A 609 -13.48 -7.53 13.27
CA GLY A 609 -13.29 -6.12 12.98
C GLY A 609 -11.90 -5.79 12.39
N PHE A 610 -11.75 -4.54 11.98
CA PHE A 610 -10.48 -3.98 11.51
C PHE A 610 -9.45 -3.94 12.65
N ASN A 611 -8.30 -4.60 12.46
CA ASN A 611 -7.16 -4.52 13.38
C ASN A 611 -5.94 -3.97 12.64
N LEU A 612 -5.36 -2.89 13.19
CA LEU A 612 -4.05 -2.38 12.78
C LEU A 612 -2.98 -3.47 12.98
N THR A 613 -2.14 -3.67 11.98
CA THR A 613 -0.94 -4.52 12.06
C THR A 613 0.11 -3.82 12.91
N SER A 614 0.77 -4.56 13.80
CA SER A 614 1.89 -4.02 14.59
C SER A 614 3.08 -3.70 13.68
N LYS A 615 3.74 -2.56 13.90
CA LYS A 615 5.07 -2.26 13.32
C LYS A 615 6.22 -2.72 14.21
N VAL A 616 5.90 -3.08 15.46
CA VAL A 616 6.87 -3.66 16.40
C VAL A 616 7.01 -5.16 16.14
N MET A 617 8.25 -5.63 16.10
CA MET A 617 8.60 -7.02 15.84
C MET A 617 9.60 -7.53 16.88
N ASP A 618 9.51 -8.82 17.18
CA ASP A 618 10.47 -9.52 18.06
C ASP A 618 11.86 -9.68 17.40
N ASP A 619 12.92 -9.61 18.20
CA ASP A 619 14.31 -9.68 17.73
C ASP A 619 14.65 -10.99 17.02
N GLU A 620 14.12 -12.13 17.48
CA GLU A 620 14.36 -13.41 16.81
C GLU A 620 13.64 -13.48 15.47
N GLN A 621 12.42 -12.96 15.41
CA GLN A 621 11.65 -12.86 14.17
C GLN A 621 12.37 -11.97 13.15
N SER A 622 12.92 -10.84 13.60
CA SER A 622 13.75 -9.95 12.78
C SER A 622 14.95 -10.68 12.18
N LYS A 623 15.72 -11.39 13.01
CA LYS A 623 16.89 -12.16 12.57
C LYS A 623 16.54 -13.21 11.52
N ARG A 624 15.42 -13.93 11.70
CA ARG A 624 14.93 -14.91 10.71
C ARG A 624 14.59 -14.25 9.38
N TYR A 625 13.89 -13.11 9.42
CA TYR A 625 13.54 -12.36 8.23
C TYR A 625 14.79 -11.91 7.46
N ASP A 626 15.79 -11.37 8.16
CA ASP A 626 17.04 -10.90 7.55
C ASP A 626 17.84 -12.04 6.89
N GLN A 627 17.76 -13.25 7.46
CA GLN A 627 18.35 -14.47 6.89
C GLN A 627 17.57 -15.02 5.68
N GLY A 628 16.43 -14.43 5.33
CA GLY A 628 15.60 -14.91 4.22
C GLY A 628 14.76 -16.13 4.57
N LEU A 629 14.45 -16.34 5.86
CA LEU A 629 13.64 -17.46 6.33
C LEU A 629 12.18 -17.02 6.54
N PHE A 630 11.24 -17.78 5.99
CA PHE A 630 9.82 -17.61 6.28
C PHE A 630 9.56 -17.93 7.76
N ASP A 631 8.67 -17.15 8.38
CA ASP A 631 8.21 -17.39 9.75
C ASP A 631 6.77 -17.93 9.74
N PHE A 632 6.60 -19.15 10.25
CA PHE A 632 5.32 -19.84 10.38
C PHE A 632 4.92 -20.08 11.84
N GLY A 633 5.66 -19.55 12.82
CA GLY A 633 5.53 -19.89 14.24
C GLY A 633 4.19 -19.56 14.91
N VAL A 634 3.36 -18.76 14.25
CA VAL A 634 2.04 -18.35 14.74
C VAL A 634 0.96 -19.38 14.37
N ASP A 635 0.10 -19.75 15.32
CA ASP A 635 -1.10 -20.57 15.04
C ASP A 635 -2.12 -19.73 14.25
N SER A 636 -2.02 -19.79 12.92
CA SER A 636 -2.82 -19.00 11.99
C SER A 636 -3.61 -19.89 11.03
N PRO A 637 -4.91 -19.58 10.76
CA PRO A 637 -5.70 -20.33 9.80
C PRO A 637 -5.17 -20.21 8.36
N PHE A 638 -4.41 -19.15 8.04
CA PHE A 638 -3.72 -19.04 6.76
C PHE A 638 -2.71 -20.17 6.56
N PHE A 639 -2.02 -20.57 7.62
CA PHE A 639 -0.98 -21.59 7.51
C PHE A 639 -1.56 -23.00 7.42
N VAL A 640 -2.79 -23.21 7.90
CA VAL A 640 -3.54 -24.45 7.68
C VAL A 640 -3.79 -24.67 6.18
N THR A 641 -4.32 -23.66 5.46
CA THR A 641 -4.62 -23.82 4.02
C THR A 641 -3.37 -23.99 3.16
N LEU A 642 -2.28 -23.28 3.49
CA LEU A 642 -0.99 -23.48 2.84
C LEU A 642 -0.44 -24.89 3.05
N SER A 643 -0.51 -25.38 4.29
CA SER A 643 -0.03 -26.72 4.63
C SER A 643 -0.84 -27.80 3.92
N ILE A 644 -2.17 -27.63 3.80
CA ILE A 644 -3.02 -28.54 3.01
C ILE A 644 -2.54 -28.61 1.56
N ALA A 645 -2.40 -27.46 0.89
CA ALA A 645 -1.96 -27.42 -0.51
C ALA A 645 -0.55 -28.02 -0.71
N ALA A 646 0.36 -27.76 0.24
CA ALA A 646 1.70 -28.32 0.22
C ALA A 646 1.68 -29.86 0.38
N ILE A 647 0.92 -30.39 1.35
CA ILE A 647 0.80 -31.84 1.58
C ILE A 647 0.17 -32.53 0.37
N VAL A 648 -0.94 -32.01 -0.14
CA VAL A 648 -1.62 -32.57 -1.33
C VAL A 648 -0.68 -32.57 -2.55
N SER A 649 0.09 -31.49 -2.75
CA SER A 649 1.09 -31.40 -3.83
C SER A 649 2.22 -32.41 -3.66
N LEU A 650 2.72 -32.61 -2.43
CA LEU A 650 3.79 -33.58 -2.17
C LEU A 650 3.32 -35.02 -2.41
N CYS A 651 2.11 -35.35 -1.98
CA CYS A 651 1.48 -36.65 -2.25
C CYS A 651 1.32 -36.88 -3.75
N GLY A 652 0.75 -35.91 -4.47
CA GLY A 652 0.58 -35.97 -5.93
C GLY A 652 1.91 -36.14 -6.67
N PHE A 653 2.94 -35.41 -6.26
CA PHE A 653 4.27 -35.49 -6.87
C PHE A 653 4.92 -36.86 -6.66
N THR A 654 4.84 -37.39 -5.44
CA THR A 654 5.42 -38.69 -5.08
C THR A 654 4.78 -39.81 -5.90
N VAL A 655 3.44 -39.81 -6.01
CA VAL A 655 2.73 -40.79 -6.84
C VAL A 655 3.03 -40.59 -8.32
N GLY A 656 3.14 -39.33 -8.78
CA GLY A 656 3.48 -38.99 -10.17
C GLY A 656 4.85 -39.54 -10.61
N ILE A 657 5.88 -39.42 -9.79
CA ILE A 657 7.22 -39.99 -10.05
C ILE A 657 7.14 -41.51 -10.25
N ILE A 658 6.35 -42.19 -9.41
CA ILE A 658 6.23 -43.66 -9.46
C ILE A 658 5.54 -44.11 -10.76
N ARG A 659 4.54 -43.36 -11.21
CA ARG A 659 3.65 -43.79 -12.31
C ARG A 659 4.19 -43.51 -13.70
N ASN A 660 5.11 -42.55 -13.88
CA ASN A 660 5.67 -42.16 -15.17
C ASN A 660 4.61 -41.90 -16.27
N GLY A 661 4.18 -40.64 -16.43
CA GLY A 661 3.20 -40.23 -17.44
C GLY A 661 2.62 -38.84 -17.13
N MET A 662 1.65 -38.36 -17.93
CA MET A 662 0.91 -37.11 -17.69
C MET A 662 1.83 -35.88 -17.50
N VAL A 663 2.56 -35.53 -18.57
CA VAL A 663 3.66 -34.54 -18.54
C VAL A 663 3.20 -33.18 -18.03
N ALA A 664 2.03 -32.70 -18.43
CA ALA A 664 1.52 -31.38 -18.04
C ALA A 664 1.21 -31.33 -16.53
N GLU A 665 0.50 -32.33 -16.03
CA GLU A 665 0.15 -32.44 -14.61
C GLU A 665 1.40 -32.63 -13.75
N MET A 666 2.33 -33.48 -14.18
CA MET A 666 3.59 -33.68 -13.48
C MET A 666 4.40 -32.38 -13.38
N PHE A 667 4.44 -31.59 -14.46
CA PHE A 667 5.07 -30.26 -14.45
C PHE A 667 4.37 -29.30 -13.47
N LEU A 668 3.03 -29.20 -13.50
CA LEU A 668 2.27 -28.31 -12.61
C LEU A 668 2.45 -28.69 -11.14
N VAL A 669 2.43 -29.98 -10.82
CA VAL A 669 2.63 -30.46 -9.45
C VAL A 669 4.08 -30.27 -8.99
N ALA A 670 5.07 -30.52 -9.85
CA ALA A 670 6.47 -30.21 -9.55
C ALA A 670 6.68 -28.71 -9.29
N PHE A 671 6.03 -27.84 -10.08
CA PHE A 671 6.04 -26.40 -9.89
C PHE A 671 5.42 -25.99 -8.55
N GLY A 672 4.30 -26.62 -8.16
CA GLY A 672 3.68 -26.44 -6.85
C GLY A 672 4.60 -26.85 -5.69
N VAL A 673 5.23 -28.02 -5.78
CA VAL A 673 6.21 -28.51 -4.79
C VAL A 673 7.40 -27.55 -4.67
N ALA A 674 7.95 -27.08 -5.78
CA ALA A 674 9.07 -26.14 -5.78
C ALA A 674 8.72 -24.81 -5.07
N ASN A 675 7.49 -24.33 -5.25
CA ASN A 675 7.01 -23.11 -4.57
C ASN A 675 6.69 -23.35 -3.08
N CYS A 676 6.28 -24.57 -2.71
CA CYS A 676 5.98 -24.95 -1.33
C CYS A 676 7.23 -25.32 -0.50
N TRP A 677 8.44 -25.22 -1.07
CA TRP A 677 9.68 -25.59 -0.37
C TRP A 677 9.83 -24.99 1.05
N PRO A 678 9.56 -23.69 1.29
CA PRO A 678 9.63 -23.12 2.65
C PRO A 678 8.64 -23.76 3.63
N ILE A 679 7.48 -24.21 3.15
CA ILE A 679 6.42 -24.84 3.95
C ILE A 679 6.87 -26.25 4.37
N TYR A 680 7.46 -27.03 3.46
CA TYR A 680 8.02 -28.35 3.81
C TYR A 680 9.13 -28.24 4.84
N GLY A 681 10.01 -27.25 4.70
CA GLY A 681 11.02 -26.95 5.71
C GLY A 681 10.39 -26.66 7.07
N ALA A 682 9.34 -25.85 7.11
CA ALA A 682 8.63 -25.50 8.33
C ALA A 682 7.89 -26.67 8.99
N ILE A 683 7.35 -27.62 8.21
CA ILE A 683 6.64 -28.79 8.72
C ILE A 683 7.60 -29.89 9.18
N PHE A 684 8.62 -30.20 8.37
CA PHE A 684 9.42 -31.43 8.53
C PHE A 684 10.84 -31.22 9.02
N LEU A 685 11.44 -30.05 8.80
CA LEU A 685 12.90 -29.86 8.97
C LEU A 685 13.28 -28.91 10.10
N ARG A 686 12.41 -27.96 10.47
CA ARG A 686 12.71 -26.94 11.47
C ARG A 686 12.38 -27.38 12.89
N ASN A 687 13.22 -26.96 13.83
CA ASN A 687 13.05 -27.14 15.28
C ASN A 687 13.11 -25.80 16.06
N ASP A 688 13.10 -24.66 15.36
CA ASP A 688 13.13 -23.33 15.97
C ASP A 688 11.72 -22.73 16.14
N SER A 689 11.64 -21.53 16.73
CA SER A 689 10.37 -20.81 16.94
C SER A 689 9.65 -20.39 15.65
N GLY A 690 10.29 -20.50 14.48
CA GLY A 690 9.67 -20.28 13.17
C GLY A 690 9.07 -21.54 12.53
N LYS A 691 9.13 -22.69 13.20
CA LYS A 691 8.51 -23.96 12.79
C LYS A 691 6.99 -23.82 12.67
N MET A 692 6.38 -24.59 11.76
CA MET A 692 4.93 -24.74 11.70
C MET A 692 4.39 -25.34 13.01
N PRO A 693 3.41 -24.70 13.70
CA PRO A 693 2.84 -25.24 14.92
C PRO A 693 2.23 -26.63 14.73
N ASP A 694 2.45 -27.53 15.69
CA ASP A 694 2.00 -28.92 15.58
C ASP A 694 0.48 -29.04 15.41
N ARG A 695 -0.29 -28.11 16.01
CA ARG A 695 -1.76 -28.03 15.83
C ARG A 695 -2.16 -27.68 14.40
N VAL A 696 -1.44 -26.76 13.76
CA VAL A 696 -1.68 -26.36 12.36
C VAL A 696 -1.36 -27.55 11.45
N THR A 697 -0.21 -28.17 11.67
CA THR A 697 0.25 -29.37 10.95
C THR A 697 -0.76 -30.51 11.05
N ALA A 698 -1.22 -30.86 12.26
CA ALA A 698 -2.19 -31.93 12.48
C ALA A 698 -3.52 -31.67 11.76
N ARG A 699 -4.08 -30.45 11.87
CA ARG A 699 -5.30 -30.06 11.15
C ARG A 699 -5.12 -30.18 9.64
N ALA A 700 -3.98 -29.71 9.12
CA ALA A 700 -3.69 -29.76 7.69
C ALA A 700 -3.60 -31.19 7.17
N PHE A 701 -2.96 -32.12 7.89
CA PHE A 701 -2.90 -33.53 7.51
C PHE A 701 -4.28 -34.19 7.47
N VAL A 702 -5.13 -33.94 8.46
CA VAL A 702 -6.49 -34.50 8.49
C VAL A 702 -7.30 -34.04 7.29
N VAL A 703 -7.28 -32.74 6.99
CA VAL A 703 -8.03 -32.18 5.86
C VAL A 703 -7.43 -32.61 4.51
N ALA A 704 -6.10 -32.66 4.39
CA ALA A 704 -5.44 -33.15 3.18
C ALA A 704 -5.78 -34.63 2.91
N ALA A 705 -5.75 -35.49 3.93
CA ALA A 705 -6.14 -36.88 3.80
C ALA A 705 -7.60 -37.03 3.35
N PHE A 706 -8.51 -36.20 3.87
CA PHE A 706 -9.91 -36.17 3.44
C PHE A 706 -10.08 -35.74 1.98
N ILE A 707 -9.37 -34.68 1.54
CA ILE A 707 -9.37 -34.23 0.14
C ILE A 707 -8.87 -35.34 -0.79
N LEU A 708 -7.76 -36.00 -0.42
CA LEU A 708 -7.20 -37.11 -1.19
C LEU A 708 -8.16 -38.29 -1.27
N ALA A 709 -8.80 -38.67 -0.15
CA ALA A 709 -9.77 -39.75 -0.11
C ALA A 709 -11.00 -39.47 -0.98
N ILE A 710 -11.59 -38.27 -0.87
CA ILE A 710 -12.71 -37.86 -1.74
C ILE A 710 -12.28 -37.84 -3.19
N GLY A 711 -11.09 -37.29 -3.49
CA GLY A 711 -10.58 -37.24 -4.85
C GLY A 711 -10.42 -38.63 -5.46
N CYS A 712 -9.89 -39.60 -4.70
CA CYS A 712 -9.83 -40.98 -5.13
C CYS A 712 -11.21 -41.58 -5.41
N VAL A 713 -12.22 -41.30 -4.58
CA VAL A 713 -13.58 -41.79 -4.86
C VAL A 713 -14.15 -41.12 -6.10
N ALA A 714 -14.08 -39.78 -6.19
CA ALA A 714 -14.68 -39.03 -7.28
C ALA A 714 -14.10 -39.40 -8.65
N PHE A 715 -12.78 -39.55 -8.78
CA PHE A 715 -12.14 -39.83 -10.08
C PHE A 715 -12.29 -41.29 -10.56
N ASN A 716 -12.75 -42.19 -9.69
CA ASN A 716 -12.95 -43.62 -10.00
C ASN A 716 -14.42 -44.03 -10.13
N VAL A 717 -15.36 -43.08 -9.95
CA VAL A 717 -16.79 -43.19 -10.27
C VAL A 717 -17.04 -42.50 -11.61
#